data_AF-A0A2G2X373-F1
#
_entry.id   AF-A0A2G2X373-F1
#
_cell.length_a   1.000
_cell.length_b   1.000
_cell.length_c   1.000
_cell.angle_alpha   90.00
_cell.angle_beta   90.00
_cell.angle_gamma   90.00
#
_symmetry.space_group_name_H-M   'P 1'
#
loop_
_entity.id
_entity.type
_entity.pdbx_description
1 polymer ?
#
loop_
_entity_poly.entity_id
_entity_poly.type
_entity_poly.pdbx_seq_one_letter_code
_entity_poly.pdbx_strand_id
1 'polypeptide(L)'
;MATGSGKSLCYQVPPLITGKTAVVISPLISLMQDQVMALKQRGIKADHLSSAQTDRGVQSNAELGHYDILYMTPEKACALPNSFWSRLLKAGMCLLAVDEAHCISEWGHDFRVEYKQLDKLRNVLFNVPFVGLTATATEKVRSDIMNSLLMKNHHVAIGSFDRKNLFYGVKSFSRSSLFVDQLVEEISKYVDNANSTIVYCTTVRDTEEIFKSLLEAGIKAGIYHGQMANKAREEAHRSFIRDEFYVMVATVAFGMGIDKPNIRYVIHYGCPKSLESYYQESGRCGRDGVPSACWLYYTRSDFAKADFYSAEARSASQRKAIIEAFSAAQHYCMLSTCRRKYLLDYFADEYAHDDCGNCDICTSSMKEKDLSREAFLLMSCIQSCGGRWGLNLPIGILRGSRSKKIVDAQFDKLPFHGLGKELSANWWKGLAYQLISHDYLVETFKDMYKTVSISETGLQFLRSSSPDHQPPLFLTETPEMDLDEKNKDTPSETSEIDGLTSKEFEGFSQAETQLYKMLIEERIKLARATGTAPYAVCGDQTLKRISLTRPSTKARLANIDGVNQHFIKLYGDNFLRSVKQISEACNLSLDGNPTSQTSVPSKTLTVRSNKKLTPAKFEAWKMWHEDGLTFKEIANFPGRAAAIKEQTVLEYILEAAREGCKMNWTRFCEETGLTRETFLSIQNAISKVGTEKLKPIKTELPEEISYGQIKAYLTMQEAGVSAELFSSTSEQSCNGDECLTEISEIVQNSIIPSDVQGDDGIVEAPVITGINGASSPGKTEGAESHLLTEGSRKEAASSEGDLLIPTKRQRVEAAEGEIFRILDATEESILNWLKNFDDGVTLSDLLEHFNGSNEKSLVNLLCYLEGEFLIYRKSNLYKLM
;
A
#
# COMPACT_ATOMS: atom_id res chain seq x y z
N MET A 1 -1.02 -7.57 -2.08
CA MET A 1 -1.85 -6.46 -2.65
C MET A 1 -1.38 -5.16 -2.01
N ALA A 2 -1.23 -4.09 -2.81
CA ALA A 2 -0.74 -2.79 -2.36
C ALA A 2 -1.45 -2.19 -1.12
N THR A 3 -0.84 -1.19 -0.52
CA THR A 3 -1.51 -0.25 0.38
C THR A 3 -2.67 0.46 -0.35
N GLY A 4 -3.79 0.70 0.33
CA GLY A 4 -4.99 1.33 -0.26
C GLY A 4 -5.85 0.42 -1.16
N SER A 5 -5.37 -0.74 -1.63
CA SER A 5 -6.04 -1.60 -2.61
C SER A 5 -7.27 -2.38 -2.12
N GLY A 6 -7.97 -1.92 -1.09
CA GLY A 6 -9.21 -2.54 -0.58
C GLY A 6 -9.06 -3.88 0.16
N LYS A 7 -7.85 -4.26 0.63
CA LYS A 7 -7.57 -5.54 1.34
C LYS A 7 -8.65 -5.95 2.35
N SER A 8 -9.14 -5.01 3.16
CA SER A 8 -10.12 -5.29 4.21
C SER A 8 -11.46 -5.83 3.68
N LEU A 9 -11.86 -5.47 2.45
CA LEU A 9 -13.10 -6.00 1.85
C LEU A 9 -13.08 -7.52 1.69
N CYS A 10 -11.89 -8.12 1.48
CA CYS A 10 -11.72 -9.56 1.35
C CYS A 10 -12.13 -10.34 2.61
N TYR A 11 -12.15 -9.71 3.79
CA TYR A 11 -12.67 -10.30 5.03
C TYR A 11 -13.92 -9.60 5.58
N GLN A 12 -14.19 -8.34 5.21
CA GLN A 12 -15.38 -7.60 5.66
C GLN A 12 -16.66 -7.97 4.89
N VAL A 13 -16.56 -8.44 3.63
CA VAL A 13 -17.73 -8.80 2.80
C VAL A 13 -18.29 -10.21 3.08
N PRO A 14 -17.49 -11.29 3.23
CA PRO A 14 -18.00 -12.64 3.50
C PRO A 14 -18.96 -12.80 4.69
N PRO A 15 -18.76 -12.17 5.87
CA PRO A 15 -19.71 -12.30 6.99
C PRO A 15 -21.10 -11.73 6.65
N LEU A 16 -21.14 -10.62 5.91
CA LEU A 16 -22.39 -9.96 5.51
C LEU A 16 -23.21 -10.78 4.51
N ILE A 17 -22.55 -11.62 3.70
CA ILE A 17 -23.20 -12.55 2.77
C ILE A 17 -23.65 -13.83 3.50
N THR A 18 -22.85 -14.32 4.46
CA THR A 18 -23.08 -15.62 5.11
C THR A 18 -23.90 -15.56 6.39
N GLY A 19 -24.14 -14.36 6.95
CA GLY A 19 -24.85 -14.18 8.23
C GLY A 19 -24.10 -14.76 9.43
N LYS A 20 -22.76 -14.79 9.37
CA LYS A 20 -21.87 -15.48 10.32
C LYS A 20 -20.65 -14.62 10.63
N THR A 21 -20.14 -14.69 11.86
CA THR A 21 -18.98 -13.93 12.33
C THR A 21 -17.71 -14.25 11.53
N ALA A 22 -17.03 -13.21 11.04
CA ALA A 22 -15.62 -13.28 10.64
C ALA A 22 -14.74 -12.85 11.83
N VAL A 23 -13.67 -13.60 12.13
CA VAL A 23 -12.64 -13.15 13.09
C VAL A 23 -11.47 -12.57 12.32
N VAL A 24 -10.93 -11.44 12.77
CA VAL A 24 -9.79 -10.74 12.14
C VAL A 24 -8.68 -10.57 13.18
N ILE A 25 -7.58 -11.31 13.01
CA ILE A 25 -6.37 -11.12 13.80
C ILE A 25 -5.60 -9.92 13.22
N SER A 26 -5.17 -8.99 14.07
CA SER A 26 -4.42 -7.79 13.68
C SER A 26 -3.41 -7.37 14.76
N PRO A 27 -2.24 -6.81 14.44
CA PRO A 27 -1.18 -6.57 15.42
C PRO A 27 -1.37 -5.31 16.29
N LEU A 28 -2.44 -4.52 16.06
CA LEU A 28 -2.49 -3.11 16.42
C LEU A 28 -3.86 -2.71 16.96
N ILE A 29 -3.94 -2.41 18.26
CA ILE A 29 -5.20 -2.07 18.94
C ILE A 29 -5.86 -0.82 18.32
N SER A 30 -5.09 0.22 17.97
CA SER A 30 -5.61 1.43 17.33
C SER A 30 -6.26 1.17 15.97
N LEU A 31 -5.59 0.40 15.10
CA LEU A 31 -6.14 0.02 13.77
C LEU A 31 -7.44 -0.77 13.90
N MET A 32 -7.52 -1.69 14.87
CA MET A 32 -8.75 -2.44 15.15
C MET A 32 -9.87 -1.51 15.63
N GLN A 33 -9.56 -0.54 16.50
CA GLN A 33 -10.54 0.43 16.99
C GLN A 33 -11.06 1.33 15.86
N ASP A 34 -10.19 1.84 14.98
CA ASP A 34 -10.59 2.65 13.83
C ASP A 34 -11.48 1.86 12.85
N GLN A 35 -11.12 0.62 12.53
CA GLN A 35 -11.94 -0.24 11.67
C GLN A 35 -13.29 -0.59 12.33
N VAL A 36 -13.32 -0.89 13.63
CA VAL A 36 -14.56 -1.12 14.39
C VAL A 36 -15.45 0.14 14.39
N MET A 37 -14.89 1.33 14.59
CA MET A 37 -15.63 2.60 14.51
C MET A 37 -16.21 2.81 13.10
N ALA A 38 -15.41 2.62 12.05
CA ALA A 38 -15.85 2.76 10.66
C ALA A 38 -16.94 1.73 10.26
N LEU A 39 -16.88 0.51 10.79
CA LEU A 39 -17.89 -0.53 10.58
C LEU A 39 -19.20 -0.21 11.34
N LYS A 40 -19.12 0.20 12.62
CA LYS A 40 -20.28 0.67 13.40
C LYS A 40 -20.97 1.86 12.71
N GLN A 41 -20.22 2.81 12.17
CA GLN A 41 -20.74 3.94 11.37
C GLN A 41 -21.39 3.54 10.05
N ARG A 42 -21.17 2.31 9.56
CA ARG A 42 -21.84 1.72 8.38
C ARG A 42 -23.03 0.82 8.75
N GLY A 43 -23.35 0.70 10.04
CA GLY A 43 -24.41 -0.17 10.56
C GLY A 43 -24.01 -1.65 10.69
N ILE A 44 -22.73 -1.98 10.54
CA ILE A 44 -22.20 -3.35 10.67
C ILE A 44 -21.84 -3.61 12.13
N LYS A 45 -22.22 -4.79 12.66
CA LYS A 45 -21.95 -5.19 14.04
C LYS A 45 -20.50 -5.64 14.16
N ALA A 46 -19.60 -4.71 14.50
CA ALA A 46 -18.21 -5.02 14.76
C ALA A 46 -17.82 -4.74 16.22
N ASP A 47 -16.89 -5.50 16.78
CA ASP A 47 -16.12 -5.09 17.96
C ASP A 47 -14.73 -5.75 18.01
N HIS A 48 -13.99 -5.53 19.09
CA HIS A 48 -12.62 -5.99 19.27
C HIS A 48 -12.35 -6.63 20.64
N LEU A 49 -11.47 -7.64 20.67
CA LEU A 49 -10.94 -8.26 21.88
C LEU A 49 -9.41 -8.06 21.95
N SER A 50 -8.98 -7.37 23.00
CA SER A 50 -7.57 -7.12 23.33
C SER A 50 -7.35 -7.25 24.84
N SER A 51 -6.10 -7.06 25.30
CA SER A 51 -5.80 -6.87 26.73
C SER A 51 -6.37 -5.57 27.30
N ALA A 52 -6.60 -4.56 26.45
CA ALA A 52 -7.12 -3.25 26.84
C ALA A 52 -8.66 -3.15 26.81
N GLN A 53 -9.38 -4.23 26.48
CA GLN A 53 -10.85 -4.24 26.42
C GLN A 53 -11.44 -4.22 27.84
N THR A 54 -12.19 -3.16 28.16
CA THR A 54 -12.81 -2.95 29.48
C THR A 54 -14.23 -3.50 29.58
N ASP A 55 -14.96 -3.61 28.46
CA ASP A 55 -16.30 -4.19 28.45
C ASP A 55 -16.26 -5.73 28.48
N ARG A 56 -16.63 -6.30 29.63
CA ARG A 56 -16.73 -7.75 29.85
C ARG A 56 -17.84 -8.40 29.03
N GLY A 57 -18.83 -7.64 28.55
CA GLY A 57 -19.91 -8.13 27.70
C GLY A 57 -19.43 -8.59 26.31
N VAL A 58 -18.37 -7.97 25.77
CA VAL A 58 -17.90 -8.24 24.39
C VAL A 58 -17.49 -9.70 24.20
N GLN A 59 -16.85 -10.35 25.18
CA GLN A 59 -16.48 -11.76 25.04
C GLN A 59 -17.72 -12.67 25.01
N SER A 60 -18.69 -12.46 25.91
CA SER A 60 -19.94 -13.24 25.93
C SER A 60 -20.75 -13.04 24.64
N ASN A 61 -20.83 -11.79 24.15
CA ASN A 61 -21.51 -11.45 22.91
C ASN A 61 -20.82 -12.10 21.68
N ALA A 62 -19.49 -12.18 21.68
CA ALA A 62 -18.73 -12.91 20.67
C ALA A 62 -18.98 -14.42 20.72
N GLU A 63 -18.99 -15.03 21.92
CA GLU A 63 -19.31 -16.46 22.11
C GLU A 63 -20.74 -16.81 21.66
N LEU A 64 -21.64 -15.82 21.60
CA LEU A 64 -23.03 -15.91 21.10
C LEU A 64 -23.18 -15.49 19.62
N GLY A 65 -22.10 -15.14 18.91
CA GLY A 65 -22.15 -14.75 17.50
C GLY A 65 -22.88 -13.43 17.21
N HIS A 66 -22.92 -12.49 18.16
CA HIS A 66 -23.64 -11.22 18.00
C HIS A 66 -22.98 -10.22 17.03
N TYR A 67 -21.72 -10.46 16.66
CA TYR A 67 -20.95 -9.60 15.76
C TYR A 67 -20.79 -10.22 14.38
N ASP A 68 -20.94 -9.41 13.34
CA ASP A 68 -20.63 -9.78 11.97
C ASP A 68 -19.09 -9.89 11.79
N ILE A 69 -18.33 -9.01 12.46
CA ILE A 69 -16.86 -8.96 12.41
C ILE A 69 -16.30 -8.79 13.84
N LEU A 70 -15.36 -9.65 14.23
CA LEU A 70 -14.67 -9.60 15.52
C LEU A 70 -13.16 -9.43 15.32
N TYR A 71 -12.65 -8.26 15.66
CA TYR A 71 -11.21 -7.97 15.64
C TYR A 71 -10.51 -8.51 16.90
N MET A 72 -9.26 -8.94 16.79
CA MET A 72 -8.52 -9.50 17.92
C MET A 72 -6.99 -9.37 17.77
N THR A 73 -6.29 -9.15 18.88
CA THR A 73 -4.81 -9.21 18.90
C THR A 73 -4.32 -10.67 18.91
N PRO A 74 -3.14 -11.00 18.35
CA PRO A 74 -2.66 -12.39 18.30
C PRO A 74 -2.39 -12.97 19.70
N GLU A 75 -1.94 -12.15 20.66
CA GLU A 75 -1.77 -12.52 22.07
C GLU A 75 -3.11 -12.98 22.65
N LYS A 76 -4.19 -12.20 22.42
CA LYS A 76 -5.53 -12.51 22.91
C LYS A 76 -6.12 -13.73 22.23
N ALA A 77 -5.87 -13.93 20.93
CA ALA A 77 -6.31 -15.12 20.19
C ALA A 77 -5.69 -16.41 20.76
N CYS A 78 -4.39 -16.39 21.08
CA CYS A 78 -3.67 -17.52 21.64
C CYS A 78 -3.99 -17.76 23.14
N ALA A 79 -4.37 -16.71 23.87
CA ALA A 79 -4.74 -16.79 25.30
C ALA A 79 -6.20 -17.21 25.54
N LEU A 80 -7.08 -17.20 24.52
CA LEU A 80 -8.46 -17.62 24.67
C LEU A 80 -8.58 -19.16 24.69
N PRO A 81 -9.34 -19.74 25.64
CA PRO A 81 -9.47 -21.19 25.76
C PRO A 81 -10.25 -21.78 24.58
N ASN A 82 -10.00 -23.06 24.25
CA ASN A 82 -10.73 -23.77 23.18
C ASN A 82 -12.26 -23.73 23.35
N SER A 83 -12.77 -23.58 24.58
CA SER A 83 -14.20 -23.41 24.87
C SER A 83 -14.80 -22.09 24.39
N PHE A 84 -14.01 -21.01 24.21
CA PHE A 84 -14.44 -19.80 23.48
C PHE A 84 -14.67 -20.14 22.01
N TRP A 85 -13.63 -20.68 21.36
CA TRP A 85 -13.60 -20.97 19.94
C TRP A 85 -14.69 -21.98 19.52
N SER A 86 -14.91 -23.04 20.29
CA SER A 86 -15.99 -24.01 20.05
C SER A 86 -17.40 -23.43 20.21
N ARG A 87 -17.59 -22.40 21.06
CA ARG A 87 -18.89 -21.70 21.20
C ARG A 87 -19.14 -20.74 20.04
N LEU A 88 -18.15 -19.92 19.68
CA LEU A 88 -18.21 -19.06 18.49
C LEU A 88 -18.44 -19.86 17.20
N LEU A 89 -17.74 -21.00 17.03
CA LEU A 89 -17.93 -21.88 15.87
C LEU A 89 -19.36 -22.47 15.81
N LYS A 90 -19.95 -22.79 16.97
CA LYS A 90 -21.34 -23.26 17.09
C LYS A 90 -22.37 -22.16 16.83
N ALA A 91 -22.09 -20.91 17.25
CA ALA A 91 -22.95 -19.76 16.98
C ALA A 91 -22.95 -19.42 15.48
N GLY A 92 -21.79 -19.47 14.84
CA GLY A 92 -21.64 -19.41 13.39
C GLY A 92 -20.46 -18.56 12.96
N MET A 93 -19.33 -19.20 12.65
CA MET A 93 -18.13 -18.55 12.11
C MET A 93 -18.01 -18.81 10.59
N CYS A 94 -17.58 -17.80 9.81
CA CYS A 94 -17.37 -17.95 8.36
C CYS A 94 -15.91 -18.01 7.93
N LEU A 95 -15.01 -17.26 8.57
CA LEU A 95 -13.57 -17.24 8.28
C LEU A 95 -12.74 -16.74 9.46
N LEU A 96 -11.44 -17.04 9.43
CA LEU A 96 -10.41 -16.36 10.23
C LEU A 96 -9.45 -15.62 9.29
N ALA A 97 -9.47 -14.30 9.34
CA ALA A 97 -8.50 -13.45 8.66
C ALA A 97 -7.29 -13.20 9.56
N VAL A 98 -6.10 -13.19 8.96
CA VAL A 98 -4.84 -12.80 9.58
C VAL A 98 -4.33 -11.60 8.79
N ASP A 99 -4.60 -10.39 9.30
CA ASP A 99 -4.17 -9.14 8.67
C ASP A 99 -2.72 -8.80 9.04
N GLU A 100 -2.02 -8.09 8.17
CA GLU A 100 -0.56 -7.89 8.20
C GLU A 100 0.24 -9.17 8.52
N ALA A 101 -0.15 -10.27 7.88
CA ALA A 101 0.42 -11.62 8.04
C ALA A 101 1.96 -11.72 7.85
N HIS A 102 2.63 -10.69 7.32
CA HIS A 102 4.10 -10.64 7.29
C HIS A 102 4.72 -10.75 8.70
N CYS A 103 4.00 -10.37 9.75
CA CYS A 103 4.42 -10.54 11.15
C CYS A 103 4.71 -12.00 11.56
N ILE A 104 4.23 -12.99 10.79
CA ILE A 104 4.53 -14.42 11.01
C ILE A 104 6.01 -14.74 10.72
N SER A 105 6.62 -14.03 9.76
CA SER A 105 7.94 -14.41 9.23
C SER A 105 9.08 -13.69 9.93
N GLU A 106 10.15 -14.43 10.26
CA GLU A 106 11.43 -13.84 10.70
C GLU A 106 12.16 -13.09 9.58
N TRP A 107 11.67 -13.22 8.34
CA TRP A 107 12.10 -12.47 7.15
C TRP A 107 11.16 -11.29 6.83
N GLY A 108 10.13 -11.07 7.65
CA GLY A 108 9.27 -9.89 7.61
C GLY A 108 9.79 -8.77 8.50
N HIS A 109 9.39 -7.52 8.22
CA HIS A 109 9.95 -6.33 8.87
C HIS A 109 9.36 -5.99 10.26
N ASP A 110 8.31 -6.69 10.69
CA ASP A 110 7.71 -6.61 12.04
C ASP A 110 7.39 -8.02 12.59
N PHE A 111 8.40 -8.87 12.74
CA PHE A 111 8.23 -10.25 13.23
C PHE A 111 7.68 -10.33 14.66
N ARG A 112 6.66 -11.17 14.87
CA ARG A 112 6.01 -11.43 16.17
C ARG A 112 5.82 -12.92 16.42
N VAL A 113 6.11 -13.37 17.64
CA VAL A 113 6.17 -14.80 18.00
C VAL A 113 4.77 -15.41 18.09
N GLU A 114 3.78 -14.61 18.47
CA GLU A 114 2.37 -14.96 18.68
C GLU A 114 1.69 -15.31 17.36
N TYR A 115 2.08 -14.63 16.28
CA TYR A 115 1.61 -14.92 14.93
C TYR A 115 2.00 -16.33 14.45
N LYS A 116 3.16 -16.85 14.86
CA LYS A 116 3.56 -18.26 14.62
C LYS A 116 2.75 -19.28 15.42
N GLN A 117 1.98 -18.86 16.43
CA GLN A 117 1.15 -19.74 17.27
C GLN A 117 -0.32 -19.82 16.82
N LEU A 118 -0.69 -19.10 15.76
CA LEU A 118 -2.03 -19.15 15.15
C LEU A 118 -2.29 -20.49 14.44
N ASP A 119 -1.23 -21.28 14.18
CA ASP A 119 -1.30 -22.66 13.70
C ASP A 119 -2.14 -23.56 14.62
N LYS A 120 -2.01 -23.37 15.95
CA LYS A 120 -2.72 -24.14 16.99
C LYS A 120 -4.24 -24.06 16.84
N LEU A 121 -4.76 -22.93 16.32
CA LEU A 121 -6.18 -22.72 16.10
C LEU A 121 -6.75 -23.67 15.03
N ARG A 122 -5.92 -24.21 14.10
CA ARG A 122 -6.34 -25.23 13.13
C ARG A 122 -6.93 -26.49 13.79
N ASN A 123 -6.48 -26.82 14.99
CA ASN A 123 -6.94 -28.00 15.74
C ASN A 123 -8.38 -27.85 16.26
N VAL A 124 -8.89 -26.62 16.36
CA VAL A 124 -10.27 -26.31 16.81
C VAL A 124 -11.13 -25.84 15.64
N LEU A 125 -10.55 -25.06 14.72
CA LEU A 125 -11.23 -24.41 13.59
C LEU A 125 -11.09 -25.19 12.28
N PHE A 126 -11.14 -26.53 12.33
CA PHE A 126 -10.81 -27.43 11.21
C PHE A 126 -11.53 -27.12 9.89
N ASN A 127 -12.82 -26.76 9.94
CA ASN A 127 -13.66 -26.43 8.78
C ASN A 127 -13.69 -24.92 8.44
N VAL A 128 -12.89 -24.08 9.10
CA VAL A 128 -12.90 -22.63 8.88
C VAL A 128 -11.77 -22.22 7.92
N PRO A 129 -12.07 -21.50 6.81
CA PRO A 129 -11.03 -20.97 5.94
C PRO A 129 -10.20 -19.91 6.67
N PHE A 130 -8.88 -19.99 6.52
CA PHE A 130 -7.94 -18.98 7.01
C PHE A 130 -7.47 -18.14 5.83
N VAL A 131 -7.49 -16.82 5.97
CA VAL A 131 -7.07 -15.87 4.92
C VAL A 131 -5.91 -15.03 5.45
N GLY A 132 -4.72 -15.15 4.84
CA GLY A 132 -3.58 -14.29 5.17
C GLY A 132 -3.55 -13.06 4.27
N LEU A 133 -3.49 -11.86 4.84
CA LEU A 133 -3.43 -10.59 4.10
C LEU A 133 -2.19 -9.79 4.50
N THR A 134 -1.55 -9.14 3.53
CA THR A 134 -0.32 -8.36 3.77
C THR A 134 -0.04 -7.38 2.63
N ALA A 135 0.63 -6.28 2.94
CA ALA A 135 1.05 -5.25 1.99
C ALA A 135 2.46 -5.47 1.36
N THR A 136 3.36 -6.20 2.03
CA THR A 136 4.82 -6.13 1.80
C THR A 136 5.52 -7.50 1.69
N ALA A 137 4.78 -8.60 1.47
CA ALA A 137 5.40 -9.93 1.46
C ALA A 137 6.14 -10.27 0.15
N THR A 138 7.47 -10.27 0.22
CA THR A 138 8.38 -10.93 -0.73
C THR A 138 8.09 -12.44 -0.82
N GLU A 139 8.56 -13.13 -1.86
CA GLU A 139 8.26 -14.55 -2.08
C GLU A 139 8.63 -15.46 -0.89
N LYS A 140 9.76 -15.16 -0.23
CA LYS A 140 10.22 -15.85 0.97
C LYS A 140 9.24 -15.69 2.14
N VAL A 141 8.75 -14.47 2.36
CA VAL A 141 7.74 -14.17 3.38
C VAL A 141 6.39 -14.81 3.03
N ARG A 142 5.98 -14.79 1.75
CA ARG A 142 4.76 -15.50 1.28
C ARG A 142 4.83 -16.99 1.63
N SER A 143 5.97 -17.62 1.38
CA SER A 143 6.22 -19.04 1.66
C SER A 143 6.15 -19.35 3.16
N ASP A 144 6.78 -18.52 3.99
CA ASP A 144 6.80 -18.68 5.45
C ASP A 144 5.39 -18.53 6.08
N ILE A 145 4.57 -17.59 5.58
CA ILE A 145 3.17 -17.43 5.97
C ILE A 145 2.35 -18.70 5.68
N MET A 146 2.47 -19.25 4.47
CA MET A 146 1.68 -20.42 4.05
C MET A 146 2.05 -21.67 4.84
N ASN A 147 3.35 -21.87 5.09
CA ASN A 147 3.86 -22.97 5.91
C ASN A 147 3.41 -22.83 7.37
N SER A 148 3.65 -21.66 7.98
CA SER A 148 3.34 -21.41 9.40
C SER A 148 1.83 -21.45 9.70
N LEU A 149 0.96 -20.95 8.81
CA LEU A 149 -0.50 -21.08 8.96
C LEU A 149 -1.06 -22.43 8.50
N LEU A 150 -0.20 -23.41 8.18
CA LEU A 150 -0.57 -24.76 7.73
C LEU A 150 -1.61 -24.74 6.60
N MET A 151 -1.40 -23.88 5.59
CA MET A 151 -2.36 -23.59 4.53
C MET A 151 -2.43 -24.71 3.49
N LYS A 152 -3.39 -25.63 3.64
CA LYS A 152 -3.71 -26.69 2.66
C LYS A 152 -4.59 -26.16 1.53
N ASN A 153 -4.35 -26.60 0.29
CA ASN A 153 -5.13 -26.27 -0.92
C ASN A 153 -5.45 -24.77 -1.07
N HIS A 154 -4.46 -23.92 -0.81
CA HIS A 154 -4.61 -22.48 -0.76
C HIS A 154 -4.66 -21.83 -2.15
N HIS A 155 -5.27 -20.65 -2.23
CA HIS A 155 -5.21 -19.78 -3.41
C HIS A 155 -4.37 -18.55 -3.10
N VAL A 156 -3.33 -18.29 -3.91
CA VAL A 156 -2.45 -17.12 -3.76
C VAL A 156 -2.86 -16.04 -4.75
N ALA A 157 -3.40 -14.93 -4.24
CA ALA A 157 -3.78 -13.77 -5.04
C ALA A 157 -2.74 -12.64 -4.87
N ILE A 158 -1.80 -12.53 -5.82
CA ILE A 158 -0.86 -11.40 -5.89
C ILE A 158 -1.47 -10.33 -6.81
N GLY A 159 -1.98 -9.26 -6.20
CA GLY A 159 -2.30 -8.02 -6.91
C GLY A 159 -1.14 -7.04 -6.79
N SER A 160 -0.85 -6.33 -7.89
CA SER A 160 0.29 -5.42 -8.08
C SER A 160 0.51 -4.43 -6.93
N PHE A 161 1.76 -4.04 -6.80
CA PHE A 161 2.30 -3.10 -5.82
C PHE A 161 2.41 -1.67 -6.39
N ASP A 162 2.13 -1.45 -7.69
CA ASP A 162 2.22 -0.15 -8.36
C ASP A 162 1.16 0.85 -7.86
N ARG A 163 1.65 1.84 -7.10
CA ARG A 163 0.88 3.01 -6.66
C ARG A 163 1.07 4.16 -7.66
N LYS A 164 0.42 4.03 -8.82
CA LYS A 164 0.57 4.97 -9.96
C LYS A 164 0.40 6.44 -9.60
N ASN A 165 -0.47 6.75 -8.64
CA ASN A 165 -0.76 8.11 -8.16
C ASN A 165 0.32 8.70 -7.23
N LEU A 166 1.31 7.92 -6.80
CA LEU A 166 2.39 8.38 -5.92
C LEU A 166 3.63 8.78 -6.73
N PHE A 167 3.99 10.05 -6.63
CA PHE A 167 5.32 10.52 -7.00
C PHE A 167 6.34 10.09 -5.94
N TYR A 168 7.49 9.58 -6.37
CA TYR A 168 8.59 9.21 -5.49
C TYR A 168 9.80 10.10 -5.76
N GLY A 169 10.41 10.67 -4.73
CA GLY A 169 11.63 11.46 -4.89
C GLY A 169 12.59 11.31 -3.71
N VAL A 170 13.88 11.46 -3.96
CA VAL A 170 14.93 11.40 -2.95
C VAL A 170 15.88 12.59 -3.10
N LYS A 171 16.18 13.29 -2.01
CA LYS A 171 17.12 14.42 -1.96
C LYS A 171 18.21 14.14 -0.90
N SER A 172 19.48 14.35 -1.25
CA SER A 172 20.60 14.29 -0.30
C SER A 172 20.72 15.62 0.47
N PHE A 173 20.85 15.60 1.80
CA PHE A 173 20.90 16.82 2.61
C PHE A 173 22.02 16.83 3.68
N SER A 174 22.27 18.01 4.24
CA SER A 174 23.09 18.23 5.44
C SER A 174 22.20 18.50 6.65
N ARG A 175 22.44 17.81 7.78
CA ARG A 175 21.82 18.14 9.07
C ARG A 175 22.36 19.49 9.57
N SER A 176 21.67 20.56 9.19
CA SER A 176 21.97 21.97 9.50
C SER A 176 20.66 22.72 9.64
N SER A 177 20.57 23.70 10.56
CA SER A 177 19.33 24.44 10.83
C SER A 177 18.71 25.01 9.55
N LEU A 178 19.52 25.60 8.67
CA LEU A 178 19.11 26.14 7.37
C LEU A 178 18.31 25.15 6.50
N PHE A 179 18.56 23.84 6.63
CA PHE A 179 17.79 22.82 5.92
C PHE A 179 16.45 22.51 6.62
N VAL A 180 16.41 22.55 7.96
CA VAL A 180 15.16 22.46 8.72
C VAL A 180 14.28 23.67 8.43
N ASP A 181 14.86 24.87 8.35
CA ASP A 181 14.18 26.11 7.97
C ASP A 181 13.57 26.00 6.56
N GLN A 182 14.34 25.52 5.58
CA GLN A 182 13.85 25.24 4.22
C GLN A 182 12.74 24.18 4.18
N LEU A 183 12.87 23.11 4.97
CA LEU A 183 11.87 22.05 5.05
C LEU A 183 10.56 22.55 5.69
N VAL A 184 10.65 23.43 6.68
CA VAL A 184 9.51 24.13 7.28
C VAL A 184 8.83 25.05 6.26
N GLU A 185 9.60 25.74 5.41
CA GLU A 185 9.07 26.56 4.31
C GLU A 185 8.37 25.72 3.21
N GLU A 186 8.94 24.56 2.82
CA GLU A 186 8.27 23.59 1.93
C GLU A 186 6.94 23.12 2.55
N ILE A 187 6.94 22.76 3.84
CA ILE A 187 5.76 22.25 4.54
C ILE A 187 4.67 23.33 4.69
N SER A 188 5.02 24.60 4.92
CA SER A 188 4.04 25.71 5.01
C SER A 188 3.16 25.77 3.76
N LYS A 189 3.77 25.70 2.57
CA LYS A 189 3.10 25.76 1.27
C LYS A 189 2.10 24.61 1.06
N TYR A 190 2.33 23.46 1.70
CA TYR A 190 1.37 22.35 1.73
C TYR A 190 0.22 22.65 2.70
N VAL A 191 0.52 23.16 3.90
CA VAL A 191 -0.48 23.50 4.93
C VAL A 191 -1.45 24.60 4.48
N ASP A 192 -0.97 25.61 3.76
CA ASP A 192 -1.80 26.69 3.19
C ASP A 192 -2.90 26.18 2.23
N ASN A 193 -2.66 25.01 1.62
CA ASN A 193 -3.60 24.32 0.75
C ASN A 193 -4.44 23.25 1.49
N ALA A 194 -4.38 23.20 2.83
CA ALA A 194 -5.00 22.17 3.68
C ALA A 194 -4.51 20.73 3.41
N ASN A 195 -3.30 20.57 2.84
CA ASN A 195 -2.79 19.27 2.42
C ASN A 195 -2.15 18.51 3.59
N SER A 196 -2.81 17.40 3.98
CA SER A 196 -2.35 16.55 5.08
C SER A 196 -0.99 15.92 4.79
N THR A 197 -0.05 16.10 5.72
CA THR A 197 1.37 15.77 5.58
C THR A 197 1.86 14.95 6.77
N ILE A 198 2.64 13.90 6.53
CA ILE A 198 3.35 13.16 7.58
C ILE A 198 4.87 13.27 7.35
N VAL A 199 5.61 13.63 8.41
CA VAL A 199 7.08 13.64 8.43
C VAL A 199 7.56 12.47 9.31
N TYR A 200 8.12 11.43 8.69
CA TYR A 200 8.70 10.26 9.37
C TYR A 200 10.20 10.47 9.65
N CYS A 201 10.54 10.70 10.90
CA CYS A 201 11.90 10.90 11.39
C CYS A 201 12.52 9.60 11.91
N THR A 202 13.81 9.38 11.64
CA THR A 202 14.52 8.16 12.08
C THR A 202 14.82 8.10 13.59
N THR A 203 14.79 9.22 14.31
CA THR A 203 15.00 9.27 15.77
C THR A 203 14.00 10.19 16.45
N VAL A 204 13.79 10.01 17.76
CA VAL A 204 12.93 10.90 18.57
C VAL A 204 13.44 12.35 18.56
N ARG A 205 14.76 12.55 18.62
CA ARG A 205 15.36 13.89 18.57
C ARG A 205 15.04 14.61 17.26
N ASP A 206 15.22 13.93 16.12
CA ASP A 206 14.85 14.48 14.81
C ASP A 206 13.32 14.80 14.76
N THR A 207 12.47 14.05 15.48
CA THR A 207 11.02 14.32 15.60
C THR A 207 10.73 15.58 16.41
N GLU A 208 11.33 15.70 17.60
CA GLU A 208 11.14 16.83 18.52
C GLU A 208 11.68 18.15 17.93
N GLU A 209 12.83 18.09 17.25
CA GLU A 209 13.48 19.22 16.59
C GLU A 209 12.60 19.79 15.47
N ILE A 210 12.16 18.96 14.51
CA ILE A 210 11.30 19.42 13.40
C ILE A 210 9.93 19.87 13.90
N PHE A 211 9.34 19.18 14.88
CA PHE A 211 8.08 19.60 15.51
C PHE A 211 8.20 20.99 16.15
N LYS A 212 9.30 21.25 16.87
CA LYS A 212 9.56 22.56 17.46
C LYS A 212 9.69 23.65 16.39
N SER A 213 10.48 23.44 15.34
CA SER A 213 10.67 24.43 14.27
C SER A 213 9.37 24.75 13.52
N LEU A 214 8.48 23.77 13.31
CA LEU A 214 7.14 24.01 12.75
C LEU A 214 6.30 24.93 13.66
N LEU A 215 6.30 24.69 14.98
CA LEU A 215 5.59 25.55 15.94
C LEU A 215 6.18 26.96 16.01
N GLU A 216 7.51 27.11 15.94
CA GLU A 216 8.18 28.42 15.92
C GLU A 216 7.87 29.22 14.65
N ALA A 217 7.63 28.54 13.52
CA ALA A 217 7.07 29.13 12.30
C ALA A 217 5.54 29.35 12.33
N GLY A 218 4.86 29.05 13.44
CA GLY A 218 3.42 29.20 13.60
C GLY A 218 2.56 28.11 12.95
N ILE A 219 3.18 27.06 12.38
CA ILE A 219 2.48 25.95 11.73
C ILE A 219 1.91 25.02 12.79
N LYS A 220 0.60 24.79 12.74
CA LYS A 220 -0.06 23.79 13.60
C LYS A 220 0.32 22.38 13.15
N ALA A 221 1.10 21.71 13.99
CA ALA A 221 1.50 20.33 13.82
C ALA A 221 1.12 19.48 15.05
N GLY A 222 1.16 18.16 14.89
CA GLY A 222 1.22 17.19 15.98
C GLY A 222 2.58 16.48 16.02
N ILE A 223 2.81 15.79 17.14
CA ILE A 223 4.00 14.96 17.37
C ILE A 223 3.59 13.54 17.79
N TYR A 224 4.32 12.51 17.32
CA TYR A 224 4.07 11.12 17.71
C TYR A 224 5.35 10.25 17.77
N HIS A 225 5.75 9.81 18.95
CA HIS A 225 6.85 8.86 19.17
C HIS A 225 6.61 7.95 20.38
N GLY A 226 7.29 6.79 20.42
CA GLY A 226 7.07 5.75 21.42
C GLY A 226 7.36 6.15 22.88
N GLN A 227 8.06 7.25 23.12
CA GLN A 227 8.31 7.79 24.47
C GLN A 227 7.15 8.67 25.00
N MET A 228 6.15 8.96 24.17
CA MET A 228 4.95 9.70 24.60
C MET A 228 3.94 8.79 25.31
N ALA A 229 3.39 9.27 26.42
CA ALA A 229 2.30 8.62 27.15
C ALA A 229 1.10 8.31 26.24
N ASN A 230 0.46 7.15 26.45
CA ASN A 230 -0.59 6.63 25.56
C ASN A 230 -1.70 7.64 25.26
N LYS A 231 -2.22 8.32 26.29
CA LYS A 231 -3.25 9.37 26.15
C LYS A 231 -2.82 10.53 25.23
N ALA A 232 -1.55 10.92 25.24
CA ALA A 232 -1.04 11.98 24.35
C ALA A 232 -0.90 11.47 22.91
N ARG A 233 -0.51 10.20 22.73
CA ARG A 233 -0.46 9.53 21.42
C ARG A 233 -1.86 9.36 20.81
N GLU A 234 -2.83 8.94 21.62
CA GLU A 234 -4.24 8.82 21.24
C GLU A 234 -4.82 10.18 20.83
N GLU A 235 -4.57 11.24 21.61
CA GLU A 235 -5.04 12.59 21.31
C GLU A 235 -4.42 13.14 20.01
N ALA A 236 -3.10 13.05 19.84
CA ALA A 236 -2.42 13.49 18.62
C ALA A 236 -2.95 12.75 17.36
N HIS A 237 -3.13 11.43 17.46
CA HIS A 237 -3.71 10.61 16.40
C HIS A 237 -5.15 11.02 16.06
N ARG A 238 -5.99 11.22 17.09
CA ARG A 238 -7.39 11.66 16.99
C ARG A 238 -7.51 13.03 16.33
N SER A 239 -6.66 13.98 16.70
CA SER A 239 -6.65 15.35 16.17
C SER A 239 -6.21 15.41 14.71
N PHE A 240 -5.19 14.63 14.32
CA PHE A 240 -4.76 14.51 12.92
C PHE A 240 -5.83 13.87 12.03
N ILE A 241 -6.51 12.82 12.51
CA ILE A 241 -7.62 12.18 11.80
C ILE A 241 -8.80 13.15 11.58
N ARG A 242 -9.06 14.06 12.53
CA ARG A 242 -10.15 15.04 12.49
C ARG A 242 -9.84 16.35 11.74
N ASP A 243 -8.66 16.48 11.14
CA ASP A 243 -8.20 17.73 10.51
C ASP A 243 -8.23 18.92 11.48
N GLU A 244 -7.81 18.68 12.74
CA GLU A 244 -7.54 19.73 13.74
C GLU A 244 -6.17 20.40 13.50
N PHE A 245 -5.25 19.67 12.86
CA PHE A 245 -3.99 20.14 12.27
C PHE A 245 -3.62 19.25 11.07
N TYR A 246 -2.82 19.78 10.14
CA TYR A 246 -2.50 19.09 8.87
C TYR A 246 -1.12 18.42 8.82
N VAL A 247 -0.22 18.71 9.75
CA VAL A 247 1.13 18.09 9.79
C VAL A 247 1.27 17.19 11.00
N MET A 248 1.73 15.95 10.81
CA MET A 248 2.25 15.13 11.92
C MET A 248 3.75 14.88 11.74
N VAL A 249 4.54 15.22 12.75
CA VAL A 249 5.95 14.79 12.85
C VAL A 249 6.01 13.54 13.72
N ALA A 250 6.61 12.46 13.21
CA ALA A 250 6.47 11.16 13.81
C ALA A 250 7.71 10.27 13.66
N THR A 251 7.89 9.31 14.57
CA THR A 251 8.69 8.11 14.26
C THR A 251 7.81 7.02 13.63
N VAL A 252 8.44 5.93 13.15
CA VAL A 252 7.78 4.71 12.62
C VAL A 252 6.64 4.21 13.53
N ALA A 253 6.72 4.44 14.84
CA ALA A 253 5.70 4.07 15.82
C ALA A 253 4.30 4.68 15.56
N PHE A 254 4.20 5.82 14.87
CA PHE A 254 2.93 6.37 14.41
C PHE A 254 2.34 5.56 13.24
N GLY A 255 3.22 5.07 12.37
CA GLY A 255 2.88 4.64 11.02
C GLY A 255 1.79 3.61 10.96
N MET A 256 2.02 2.43 11.56
CA MET A 256 1.35 1.19 11.15
C MET A 256 -0.20 1.30 11.08
N GLY A 257 -0.84 1.95 12.05
CA GLY A 257 -2.31 1.91 12.21
C GLY A 257 -3.14 2.93 11.42
N ILE A 258 -2.56 4.00 10.87
CA ILE A 258 -3.35 5.13 10.34
C ILE A 258 -4.12 4.76 9.06
N ASP A 259 -5.41 5.12 9.00
CA ASP A 259 -6.26 5.05 7.80
C ASP A 259 -6.97 6.38 7.50
N LYS A 260 -6.17 7.44 7.36
CA LYS A 260 -6.57 8.74 6.80
C LYS A 260 -6.31 8.72 5.28
N PRO A 261 -7.33 8.78 4.41
CA PRO A 261 -7.16 8.49 2.99
C PRO A 261 -6.50 9.65 2.20
N ASN A 262 -6.65 10.88 2.70
CA ASN A 262 -6.31 12.12 2.01
C ASN A 262 -4.95 12.72 2.44
N ILE A 263 -3.97 11.87 2.75
CA ILE A 263 -2.58 12.30 2.95
C ILE A 263 -1.99 12.62 1.57
N ARG A 264 -1.52 13.86 1.39
CA ARG A 264 -0.99 14.39 0.12
C ARG A 264 0.54 14.35 0.04
N TYR A 265 1.20 14.43 1.20
CA TYR A 265 2.66 14.41 1.31
C TYR A 265 3.10 13.43 2.41
N VAL A 266 4.05 12.57 2.09
CA VAL A 266 4.84 11.82 3.07
C VAL A 266 6.30 12.19 2.87
N ILE A 267 6.95 12.62 3.96
CA ILE A 267 8.34 13.05 3.98
C ILE A 267 9.10 12.14 4.93
N HIS A 268 10.16 11.48 4.47
CA HIS A 268 11.07 10.70 5.30
C HIS A 268 12.32 11.52 5.62
N TYR A 269 12.58 11.78 6.89
CA TYR A 269 13.76 12.50 7.38
C TYR A 269 14.79 11.51 7.95
N GLY A 270 15.70 11.10 7.06
CA GLY A 270 16.73 10.07 7.25
C GLY A 270 16.42 8.78 6.49
N CYS A 271 17.46 7.98 6.22
CA CYS A 271 17.32 6.67 5.59
C CYS A 271 16.39 5.74 6.41
N PRO A 272 15.35 5.13 5.80
CA PRO A 272 14.43 4.22 6.50
C PRO A 272 15.12 2.92 6.92
N LYS A 273 14.53 2.20 7.90
CA LYS A 273 15.08 0.94 8.45
C LYS A 273 15.15 -0.18 7.43
N SER A 274 14.18 -0.26 6.54
CA SER A 274 14.12 -1.21 5.43
C SER A 274 13.24 -0.66 4.30
N LEU A 275 13.28 -1.31 3.14
CA LEU A 275 12.47 -0.90 1.99
C LEU A 275 10.98 -1.24 2.17
N GLU A 276 10.66 -2.28 2.96
CA GLU A 276 9.30 -2.62 3.37
C GLU A 276 8.68 -1.55 4.27
N SER A 277 9.43 -1.05 5.28
CA SER A 277 8.99 0.09 6.10
C SER A 277 8.69 1.29 5.21
N TYR A 278 9.62 1.67 4.33
CA TYR A 278 9.44 2.79 3.41
C TYR A 278 8.20 2.65 2.52
N TYR A 279 7.97 1.47 1.94
CA TYR A 279 6.79 1.21 1.10
C TYR A 279 5.48 1.22 1.90
N GLN A 280 5.47 0.67 3.13
CA GLN A 280 4.29 0.68 4.01
C GLN A 280 3.96 2.09 4.55
N GLU A 281 4.99 2.93 4.73
CA GLU A 281 4.90 4.32 5.20
C GLU A 281 4.50 5.28 4.07
N SER A 282 5.25 5.32 2.97
CA SER A 282 4.91 6.11 1.77
C SER A 282 3.55 5.70 1.18
N GLY A 283 3.19 4.40 1.27
CA GLY A 283 1.89 3.88 0.87
C GLY A 283 0.67 4.40 1.66
N ARG A 284 0.88 5.22 2.71
CA ARG A 284 -0.19 5.97 3.41
C ARG A 284 -0.62 7.21 2.65
N CYS A 285 0.29 7.77 1.85
CA CYS A 285 -0.01 8.82 0.90
C CYS A 285 -1.06 8.35 -0.13
N GLY A 286 -1.95 9.25 -0.57
CA GLY A 286 -2.83 9.06 -1.73
C GLY A 286 -3.70 7.80 -1.75
N ARG A 287 -4.26 7.35 -0.61
CA ARG A 287 -5.11 6.12 -0.57
C ARG A 287 -6.47 6.31 -1.26
N ASP A 288 -6.92 7.55 -1.40
CA ASP A 288 -8.05 7.97 -2.26
C ASP A 288 -7.76 7.89 -3.76
N GLY A 289 -6.51 7.63 -4.17
CA GLY A 289 -6.07 7.56 -5.56
C GLY A 289 -5.73 8.91 -6.21
N VAL A 290 -5.83 10.01 -5.46
CA VAL A 290 -5.48 11.37 -5.92
C VAL A 290 -3.94 11.49 -6.05
N PRO A 291 -3.39 12.28 -7.01
CA PRO A 291 -1.96 12.54 -7.07
C PRO A 291 -1.40 13.00 -5.71
N SER A 292 -0.27 12.42 -5.30
CA SER A 292 0.34 12.70 -3.99
C SER A 292 1.85 12.38 -4.04
N ALA A 293 2.66 12.95 -3.16
CA ALA A 293 4.11 12.87 -3.23
C ALA A 293 4.78 12.24 -1.99
N CYS A 294 5.85 11.50 -2.24
CA CYS A 294 6.64 10.79 -1.24
C CYS A 294 8.12 11.18 -1.38
N TRP A 295 8.59 12.09 -0.53
CA TRP A 295 9.97 12.59 -0.52
C TRP A 295 10.81 11.89 0.56
N LEU A 296 12.02 11.47 0.23
CA LEU A 296 12.99 10.92 1.18
C LEU A 296 14.23 11.82 1.23
N TYR A 297 14.46 12.44 2.37
CA TYR A 297 15.66 13.21 2.67
C TYR A 297 16.67 12.30 3.39
N TYR A 298 17.85 12.07 2.82
CA TYR A 298 18.89 11.26 3.46
C TYR A 298 20.23 11.99 3.57
N THR A 299 21.03 11.56 4.53
CA THR A 299 22.44 11.93 4.59
C THR A 299 23.29 10.67 4.79
N ARG A 300 24.50 10.62 4.23
CA ARG A 300 25.35 9.40 4.27
C ARG A 300 25.76 8.98 5.69
N SER A 301 25.56 9.82 6.71
CA SER A 301 25.72 9.44 8.12
C SER A 301 24.56 8.57 8.65
N ASP A 302 23.39 8.54 8.01
CA ASP A 302 22.32 7.60 8.37
C ASP A 302 22.69 6.15 8.06
N PHE A 303 23.54 5.91 7.06
CA PHE A 303 23.96 4.55 6.68
C PHE A 303 24.81 3.85 7.76
N ALA A 304 25.35 4.59 8.74
CA ALA A 304 26.00 4.04 9.92
C ALA A 304 25.02 3.39 10.93
N LYS A 305 23.69 3.53 10.75
CA LYS A 305 22.66 2.96 11.64
C LYS A 305 22.47 1.44 11.49
N ALA A 306 23.20 0.80 10.56
CA ALA A 306 23.13 -0.65 10.32
C ALA A 306 23.37 -1.47 11.59
N ASP A 307 24.49 -1.20 12.30
CA ASP A 307 24.86 -1.92 13.51
C ASP A 307 23.79 -1.79 14.60
N PHE A 308 23.23 -0.58 14.76
CA PHE A 308 22.16 -0.28 15.71
C PHE A 308 20.88 -1.09 15.44
N TYR A 309 20.40 -1.15 14.19
CA TYR A 309 19.24 -1.98 13.84
C TYR A 309 19.55 -3.48 13.96
N SER A 310 20.81 -3.89 13.78
CA SER A 310 21.26 -5.28 13.87
C SER A 310 21.47 -5.79 15.31
N ALA A 311 21.46 -4.90 16.31
CA ALA A 311 21.79 -5.19 17.69
C ALA A 311 20.73 -6.04 18.41
N GLU A 312 19.45 -5.80 18.13
CA GLU A 312 18.30 -6.52 18.70
C GLU A 312 18.09 -7.92 18.08
N ALA A 313 18.89 -8.29 17.07
CA ALA A 313 18.76 -9.56 16.37
C ALA A 313 19.12 -10.77 17.25
N ARG A 314 18.14 -11.65 17.47
CA ARG A 314 18.24 -12.85 18.32
C ARG A 314 18.99 -14.01 17.67
N SER A 315 19.16 -13.99 16.35
CA SER A 315 19.83 -15.03 15.57
C SER A 315 20.71 -14.45 14.45
N ALA A 316 21.69 -15.23 13.98
CA ALA A 316 22.56 -14.82 12.88
C ALA A 316 21.79 -14.69 11.54
N SER A 317 20.74 -15.49 11.32
CA SER A 317 19.84 -15.37 10.17
C SER A 317 19.01 -14.09 10.22
N GLN A 318 18.45 -13.74 11.39
CA GLN A 318 17.71 -12.48 11.58
C GLN A 318 18.64 -11.28 11.41
N ARG A 319 19.87 -11.33 11.95
CA ARG A 319 20.87 -10.27 11.77
C ARG A 319 21.19 -10.06 10.29
N LYS A 320 21.40 -11.13 9.54
CA LYS A 320 21.62 -11.09 8.10
C LYS A 320 20.42 -10.46 7.38
N ALA A 321 19.18 -10.89 7.69
CA ALA A 321 17.97 -10.34 7.09
C ALA A 321 17.83 -8.82 7.29
N ILE A 322 18.09 -8.32 8.51
CA ILE A 322 18.04 -6.89 8.83
C ILE A 322 19.10 -6.11 8.04
N ILE A 323 20.31 -6.64 7.90
CA ILE A 323 21.39 -6.01 7.12
C ILE A 323 21.05 -5.99 5.62
N GLU A 324 20.51 -7.09 5.07
CA GLU A 324 20.08 -7.17 3.67
C GLU A 324 18.94 -6.15 3.37
N ALA A 325 17.92 -6.10 4.22
CA ALA A 325 16.77 -5.20 4.07
C ALA A 325 17.14 -3.71 4.28
N PHE A 326 18.08 -3.40 5.18
CA PHE A 326 18.63 -2.06 5.32
C PHE A 326 19.52 -1.68 4.13
N SER A 327 20.31 -2.62 3.57
CA SER A 327 21.11 -2.35 2.37
C SER A 327 20.21 -2.01 1.17
N ALA A 328 19.07 -2.68 1.00
CA ALA A 328 18.09 -2.31 -0.02
C ALA A 328 17.55 -0.87 0.16
N ALA A 329 17.31 -0.43 1.41
CA ALA A 329 16.95 0.96 1.70
C ALA A 329 18.09 1.96 1.40
N GLN A 330 19.35 1.61 1.69
CA GLN A 330 20.51 2.44 1.30
C GLN A 330 20.61 2.57 -0.23
N HIS A 331 20.48 1.46 -0.95
CA HIS A 331 20.56 1.43 -2.41
C HIS A 331 19.44 2.26 -3.03
N TYR A 332 18.20 2.15 -2.52
CA TYR A 332 17.06 2.98 -2.94
C TYR A 332 17.34 4.49 -2.83
N CYS A 333 18.03 4.93 -1.77
CA CYS A 333 18.41 6.34 -1.60
C CYS A 333 19.40 6.83 -2.66
N MET A 334 20.23 5.94 -3.21
CA MET A 334 21.35 6.24 -4.11
C MET A 334 21.11 5.84 -5.57
N LEU A 335 19.87 5.45 -5.94
CA LEU A 335 19.55 5.03 -7.32
C LEU A 335 19.83 6.11 -8.36
N SER A 336 20.34 5.68 -9.51
CA SER A 336 20.37 6.41 -10.79
C SER A 336 19.22 6.03 -11.73
N THR A 337 18.54 4.91 -11.46
CA THR A 337 17.48 4.30 -12.27
C THR A 337 16.09 4.50 -11.66
N CYS A 338 15.02 4.20 -12.40
CA CYS A 338 13.65 4.46 -11.97
C CYS A 338 13.32 3.88 -10.58
N ARG A 339 13.05 4.78 -9.61
CA ARG A 339 12.71 4.42 -8.23
C ARG A 339 11.49 3.51 -8.13
N ARG A 340 10.49 3.72 -9.00
CA ARG A 340 9.28 2.88 -9.04
C ARG A 340 9.62 1.47 -9.52
N LYS A 341 10.43 1.32 -10.57
CA LYS A 341 10.86 0.00 -11.06
C LYS A 341 11.55 -0.80 -9.94
N TYR A 342 12.55 -0.20 -9.29
CA TYR A 342 13.29 -0.84 -8.18
C TYR A 342 12.38 -1.27 -7.01
N LEU A 343 11.38 -0.47 -6.64
CA LEU A 343 10.40 -0.84 -5.61
C LEU A 343 9.54 -2.04 -6.01
N LEU A 344 9.17 -2.17 -7.28
CA LEU A 344 8.31 -3.25 -7.77
C LEU A 344 9.10 -4.55 -7.97
N ASP A 345 10.28 -4.46 -8.57
CA ASP A 345 11.23 -5.57 -8.73
C ASP A 345 11.57 -6.21 -7.36
N TYR A 346 11.75 -5.40 -6.31
CA TYR A 346 12.03 -5.88 -4.94
C TYR A 346 10.91 -6.76 -4.35
N PHE A 347 9.64 -6.50 -4.68
CA PHE A 347 8.50 -7.32 -4.21
C PHE A 347 8.16 -8.49 -5.16
N ALA A 348 8.92 -8.64 -6.25
CA ALA A 348 8.66 -9.51 -7.39
C ALA A 348 7.31 -9.19 -8.09
N ASP A 349 7.15 -7.92 -8.48
CA ASP A 349 6.09 -7.42 -9.36
C ASP A 349 6.76 -6.86 -10.62
N GLU A 350 6.89 -7.68 -11.68
CA GLU A 350 7.74 -7.38 -12.85
C GLU A 350 7.32 -6.08 -13.56
N TYR A 351 8.13 -5.02 -13.45
CA TYR A 351 7.83 -3.75 -14.12
C TYR A 351 8.53 -3.66 -15.49
N ALA A 352 7.75 -3.97 -16.54
CA ALA A 352 8.18 -4.07 -17.94
C ALA A 352 8.67 -2.77 -18.61
N HIS A 353 8.81 -1.67 -17.86
CA HIS A 353 9.34 -0.40 -18.33
C HIS A 353 10.51 0.04 -17.44
N ASP A 354 11.49 0.73 -18.03
CA ASP A 354 12.64 1.27 -17.28
C ASP A 354 12.43 2.74 -16.86
N ASP A 355 11.35 3.35 -17.37
CA ASP A 355 10.84 4.67 -17.01
C ASP A 355 9.39 4.56 -16.53
N CYS A 356 9.00 5.38 -15.54
CA CYS A 356 7.62 5.48 -15.05
C CYS A 356 7.00 6.87 -15.21
N GLY A 357 7.76 7.87 -15.70
CA GLY A 357 7.34 9.25 -15.88
C GLY A 357 6.90 10.00 -14.60
N ASN A 358 7.07 9.40 -13.41
CA ASN A 358 6.45 9.86 -12.17
C ASN A 358 7.31 9.54 -10.92
N CYS A 359 8.63 9.63 -11.05
CA CYS A 359 9.56 9.78 -9.93
C CYS A 359 10.63 10.80 -10.32
N ASP A 360 11.28 11.41 -9.33
CA ASP A 360 12.31 12.46 -9.51
C ASP A 360 13.26 12.21 -10.69
N ILE A 361 13.93 11.06 -10.73
CA ILE A 361 14.86 10.63 -11.79
C ILE A 361 14.17 10.67 -13.17
N CYS A 362 13.03 9.98 -13.30
CA CYS A 362 12.22 9.90 -14.51
C CYS A 362 11.65 11.25 -14.97
N THR A 363 11.39 12.18 -14.04
CA THR A 363 10.90 13.53 -14.35
C THR A 363 12.01 14.54 -14.60
N SER A 364 13.25 14.21 -14.24
CA SER A 364 14.40 15.11 -14.33
C SER A 364 15.05 15.04 -15.71
N SER A 365 15.20 16.20 -16.36
CA SER A 365 15.99 16.36 -17.59
C SER A 365 17.50 16.42 -17.30
N MET A 366 17.98 15.47 -16.49
CA MET A 366 19.41 15.37 -16.16
C MET A 366 20.24 15.15 -17.42
N LYS A 367 21.36 15.85 -17.50
CA LYS A 367 22.27 15.76 -18.64
C LYS A 367 23.19 14.57 -18.43
N GLU A 368 23.10 13.59 -19.32
CA GLU A 368 24.14 12.58 -19.46
C GLU A 368 25.47 13.27 -19.84
N LYS A 369 26.56 12.80 -19.25
CA LYS A 369 27.91 13.31 -19.48
C LYS A 369 28.87 12.16 -19.62
N ASP A 370 29.80 12.27 -20.56
CA ASP A 370 30.89 11.30 -20.66
C ASP A 370 31.80 11.44 -19.44
N LEU A 371 31.80 10.41 -18.60
CA LEU A 371 32.57 10.30 -17.36
C LEU A 371 33.56 9.12 -17.44
N SER A 372 33.86 8.65 -18.66
CA SER A 372 34.77 7.53 -18.96
C SER A 372 36.17 7.68 -18.34
N ARG A 373 36.74 8.89 -18.36
CA ARG A 373 38.05 9.19 -17.78
C ARG A 373 38.06 9.00 -16.26
N GLU A 374 37.10 9.60 -15.56
CA GLU A 374 36.99 9.51 -14.10
C GLU A 374 36.60 8.08 -13.68
N ALA A 375 35.73 7.42 -14.45
CA ALA A 375 35.37 6.02 -14.23
C ALA A 375 36.57 5.07 -14.40
N PHE A 376 37.38 5.27 -15.45
CA PHE A 376 38.63 4.56 -15.67
C PHE A 376 39.63 4.76 -14.51
N LEU A 377 39.80 6.00 -14.03
CA LEU A 377 40.66 6.30 -12.88
C LEU A 377 40.19 5.58 -11.61
N LEU A 378 38.89 5.60 -11.32
CA LEU A 378 38.31 4.96 -10.14
C LEU A 378 38.40 3.44 -10.21
N MET A 379 37.98 2.82 -11.32
CA MET A 379 38.08 1.38 -11.52
C MET A 379 39.53 0.91 -11.51
N SER A 380 40.45 1.57 -12.23
CA SER A 380 41.87 1.20 -12.24
C SER A 380 42.52 1.32 -10.84
N CYS A 381 42.10 2.30 -10.03
CA CYS A 381 42.53 2.42 -8.64
C CYS A 381 41.99 1.28 -7.76
N ILE A 382 40.70 0.92 -7.90
CA ILE A 382 40.07 -0.21 -7.20
C ILE A 382 40.77 -1.54 -7.54
N GLN A 383 41.06 -1.78 -8.83
CA GLN A 383 41.81 -2.95 -9.30
C GLN A 383 43.21 -3.00 -8.70
N SER A 384 43.92 -1.87 -8.68
CA SER A 384 45.27 -1.76 -8.12
C SER A 384 45.31 -1.91 -6.59
N CYS A 385 44.20 -1.61 -5.91
CA CYS A 385 44.01 -1.95 -4.49
C CYS A 385 43.60 -3.41 -4.26
N GLY A 386 43.43 -4.20 -5.33
CA GLY A 386 43.05 -5.63 -5.29
C GLY A 386 41.59 -5.91 -4.93
N GLY A 387 40.69 -4.94 -5.02
CA GLY A 387 39.25 -5.11 -4.77
C GLY A 387 38.83 -5.44 -3.32
N ARG A 388 39.75 -5.34 -2.35
CA ARG A 388 39.55 -5.78 -0.94
C ARG A 388 39.26 -4.63 0.04
N TRP A 389 38.78 -3.49 -0.46
CA TRP A 389 38.62 -2.27 0.35
C TRP A 389 37.32 -1.55 0.02
N GLY A 390 36.74 -0.85 1.00
CA GLY A 390 35.64 0.07 0.77
C GLY A 390 36.11 1.39 0.12
N LEU A 391 35.19 2.07 -0.58
CA LEU A 391 35.43 3.25 -1.42
C LEU A 391 36.32 4.34 -0.83
N ASN A 392 36.31 4.54 0.50
CA ASN A 392 37.13 5.54 1.18
C ASN A 392 38.64 5.39 0.93
N LEU A 393 39.16 4.18 0.65
CA LEU A 393 40.60 4.00 0.40
C LEU A 393 41.01 4.35 -1.05
N PRO A 394 40.39 3.79 -2.12
CA PRO A 394 40.67 4.22 -3.50
C PRO A 394 40.46 5.72 -3.71
N ILE A 395 39.37 6.28 -3.17
CA ILE A 395 39.09 7.71 -3.25
C ILE A 395 40.12 8.53 -2.45
N GLY A 396 40.61 8.00 -1.32
CA GLY A 396 41.73 8.58 -0.58
C GLY A 396 43.00 8.66 -1.43
N ILE A 397 43.33 7.60 -2.17
CA ILE A 397 44.50 7.53 -3.07
C ILE A 397 44.35 8.54 -4.22
N LEU A 398 43.22 8.53 -4.94
CA LEU A 398 42.93 9.47 -6.02
C LEU A 398 43.03 10.93 -5.57
N ARG A 399 42.56 11.25 -4.36
CA ARG A 399 42.64 12.61 -3.80
C ARG A 399 43.97 12.95 -3.12
N GLY A 400 44.99 12.10 -3.26
CA GLY A 400 46.36 12.37 -2.79
C GLY A 400 46.57 12.19 -1.28
N SER A 401 45.68 11.49 -0.58
CA SER A 401 45.77 11.28 0.87
C SER A 401 47.01 10.47 1.26
N ARG A 402 47.65 10.87 2.36
CA ARG A 402 48.76 10.15 3.00
C ARG A 402 48.35 9.57 4.36
N SER A 403 47.11 9.10 4.47
CA SER A 403 46.66 8.38 5.68
C SER A 403 47.53 7.15 5.92
N LYS A 404 47.75 6.76 7.19
CA LYS A 404 48.66 5.65 7.55
C LYS A 404 48.36 4.36 6.77
N LYS A 405 47.08 4.00 6.58
CA LYS A 405 46.66 2.81 5.81
C LYS A 405 47.08 2.84 4.33
N ILE A 406 47.25 4.01 3.73
CA ILE A 406 47.71 4.17 2.34
C ILE A 406 49.24 3.97 2.28
N VAL A 407 49.98 4.60 3.20
CA VAL A 407 51.45 4.55 3.23
C VAL A 407 51.99 3.19 3.68
N ASP A 408 51.39 2.59 4.71
CA ASP A 408 51.74 1.23 5.18
C ASP A 408 51.55 0.17 4.07
N ALA A 409 50.56 0.38 3.19
CA ALA A 409 50.27 -0.46 2.02
C ALA A 409 51.02 -0.04 0.73
N GLN A 410 51.86 1.01 0.81
CA GLN A 410 52.59 1.62 -0.32
C GLN A 410 51.71 2.13 -1.48
N PHE A 411 50.40 2.34 -1.23
CA PHE A 411 49.46 2.87 -2.22
C PHE A 411 49.68 4.36 -2.53
N ASP A 412 50.52 5.06 -1.76
CA ASP A 412 51.04 6.40 -2.07
C ASP A 412 51.99 6.42 -3.29
N LYS A 413 52.49 5.24 -3.71
CA LYS A 413 53.36 5.07 -4.88
C LYS A 413 52.62 4.65 -6.16
N LEU A 414 51.30 4.45 -6.10
CA LEU A 414 50.50 4.12 -7.28
C LEU A 414 50.45 5.32 -8.25
N PRO A 415 50.45 5.10 -9.58
CA PRO A 415 50.39 6.18 -10.56
C PRO A 415 49.10 7.00 -10.48
N PHE A 416 48.07 6.48 -9.81
CA PHE A 416 46.78 7.15 -9.57
C PHE A 416 46.80 8.14 -8.39
N HIS A 417 47.88 8.20 -7.60
CA HIS A 417 47.92 9.04 -6.39
C HIS A 417 47.83 10.53 -6.73
N GLY A 418 46.79 11.20 -6.22
CA GLY A 418 46.56 12.63 -6.45
C GLY A 418 45.97 13.02 -7.81
N LEU A 419 45.74 12.08 -8.75
CA LEU A 419 45.16 12.40 -10.06
C LEU A 419 43.71 12.91 -9.99
N GLY A 420 42.99 12.59 -8.91
CA GLY A 420 41.61 13.00 -8.65
C GLY A 420 41.46 14.09 -7.58
N LYS A 421 42.54 14.79 -7.22
CA LYS A 421 42.58 15.83 -6.16
C LYS A 421 41.57 16.98 -6.34
N GLU A 422 41.22 17.29 -7.59
CA GLU A 422 40.37 18.43 -7.98
C GLU A 422 38.89 18.19 -7.68
N LEU A 423 38.47 16.93 -7.56
CA LEU A 423 37.08 16.56 -7.29
C LEU A 423 36.87 16.24 -5.80
N SER A 424 35.65 16.45 -5.30
CA SER A 424 35.28 16.23 -3.90
C SER A 424 35.31 14.74 -3.51
N ALA A 425 35.48 14.44 -2.22
CA ALA A 425 35.33 13.08 -1.72
C ALA A 425 33.86 12.60 -1.75
N ASN A 426 32.90 13.52 -1.89
CA ASN A 426 31.50 13.19 -2.13
C ASN A 426 31.24 12.91 -3.62
N TRP A 427 31.82 13.73 -4.51
CA TRP A 427 31.81 13.57 -5.97
C TRP A 427 32.28 12.17 -6.38
N TRP A 428 33.48 11.76 -5.93
CA TRP A 428 34.04 10.45 -6.24
C TRP A 428 33.19 9.27 -5.74
N LYS A 429 32.39 9.46 -4.68
CA LYS A 429 31.44 8.46 -4.19
C LYS A 429 30.15 8.46 -5.00
N GLY A 430 29.68 9.61 -5.47
CA GLY A 430 28.55 9.69 -6.41
C GLY A 430 28.84 8.92 -7.69
N LEU A 431 30.02 9.14 -8.29
CA LEU A 431 30.47 8.35 -9.44
C LEU A 431 30.61 6.86 -9.10
N ALA A 432 31.14 6.52 -7.92
CA ALA A 432 31.21 5.12 -7.50
C ALA A 432 29.84 4.45 -7.46
N TYR A 433 28.82 5.12 -6.90
CA TYR A 433 27.46 4.57 -6.83
C TYR A 433 26.77 4.53 -8.21
N GLN A 434 27.04 5.46 -9.12
CA GLN A 434 26.66 5.35 -10.54
C GLN A 434 27.27 4.10 -11.20
N LEU A 435 28.55 3.84 -10.98
CA LEU A 435 29.20 2.63 -11.51
C LEU A 435 28.65 1.35 -10.87
N ILE A 436 28.17 1.40 -9.61
CA ILE A 436 27.51 0.26 -8.96
C ILE A 436 26.10 0.04 -9.52
N SER A 437 25.31 1.09 -9.72
CA SER A 437 23.93 0.96 -10.24
C SER A 437 23.87 0.56 -11.72
N HIS A 438 24.91 0.87 -12.49
CA HIS A 438 25.09 0.40 -13.87
C HIS A 438 25.98 -0.87 -13.98
N ASP A 439 26.10 -1.66 -12.90
CA ASP A 439 26.83 -2.94 -12.80
C ASP A 439 28.36 -2.90 -13.02
N TYR A 440 28.99 -1.79 -13.44
CA TYR A 440 30.46 -1.70 -13.59
C TYR A 440 31.27 -2.01 -12.31
N LEU A 441 30.68 -1.83 -11.12
CA LEU A 441 31.28 -2.15 -9.82
C LEU A 441 30.34 -3.01 -8.96
N VAL A 442 30.91 -3.98 -8.24
CA VAL A 442 30.19 -4.83 -7.30
C VAL A 442 30.60 -4.50 -5.87
N GLU A 443 29.64 -4.16 -5.03
CA GLU A 443 29.85 -4.08 -3.58
C GLU A 443 29.59 -5.45 -2.94
N THR A 444 30.57 -5.95 -2.20
CA THR A 444 30.53 -7.22 -1.48
C THR A 444 30.59 -6.98 0.01
N PHE A 445 29.70 -7.64 0.75
CA PHE A 445 29.69 -7.62 2.22
C PHE A 445 30.34 -8.90 2.72
N LYS A 446 31.38 -8.78 3.55
CA LYS A 446 31.98 -9.92 4.24
C LYS A 446 32.13 -9.61 5.73
N ASP A 447 31.51 -10.45 6.55
CA ASP A 447 31.41 -10.34 8.00
C ASP A 447 30.77 -8.99 8.43
N MET A 448 31.58 -7.96 8.68
CA MET A 448 31.13 -6.58 8.98
C MET A 448 31.75 -5.52 8.05
N TYR A 449 32.49 -5.93 7.01
CA TYR A 449 33.23 -5.03 6.13
C TYR A 449 32.63 -5.02 4.72
N LYS A 450 32.38 -3.79 4.22
CA LYS A 450 31.97 -3.52 2.84
C LYS A 450 33.21 -3.32 1.97
N THR A 451 33.38 -4.17 0.96
CA THR A 451 34.47 -4.12 -0.02
C THR A 451 33.93 -3.89 -1.42
N VAL A 452 34.65 -3.13 -2.25
CA VAL A 452 34.23 -2.86 -3.63
C VAL A 452 35.24 -3.47 -4.61
N SER A 453 34.71 -4.25 -5.54
CA SER A 453 35.43 -4.92 -6.62
C SER A 453 34.82 -4.56 -7.97
N ILE A 454 35.50 -4.89 -9.06
CA ILE A 454 35.00 -4.67 -10.42
C ILE A 454 34.18 -5.89 -10.85
N SER A 455 33.09 -5.66 -11.58
CA SER A 455 32.29 -6.70 -12.23
C SER A 455 32.95 -7.20 -13.52
N GLU A 456 32.30 -8.14 -14.23
CA GLU A 456 32.75 -8.50 -15.58
C GLU A 456 32.47 -7.38 -16.60
N THR A 457 31.42 -6.57 -16.44
CA THR A 457 31.14 -5.40 -17.31
C THR A 457 32.17 -4.28 -17.10
N GLY A 458 32.56 -4.00 -15.85
CA GLY A 458 33.66 -3.10 -15.52
C GLY A 458 35.03 -3.62 -15.97
N LEU A 459 35.26 -4.94 -15.92
CA LEU A 459 36.48 -5.54 -16.47
C LEU A 459 36.50 -5.47 -18.00
N GLN A 460 35.35 -5.59 -18.68
CA GLN A 460 35.25 -5.35 -20.12
C GLN A 460 35.57 -3.89 -20.47
N PHE A 461 35.00 -2.92 -19.76
CA PHE A 461 35.32 -1.49 -19.92
C PHE A 461 36.80 -1.19 -19.70
N LEU A 462 37.44 -1.76 -18.66
CA LEU A 462 38.88 -1.59 -18.45
C LEU A 462 39.73 -2.27 -19.54
N ARG A 463 39.30 -3.42 -20.09
CA ARG A 463 40.00 -4.10 -21.20
C ARG A 463 39.91 -3.34 -22.53
N SER A 464 38.85 -2.57 -22.74
CA SER A 464 38.70 -1.68 -23.90
C SER A 464 39.26 -0.27 -23.69
N SER A 465 39.76 0.04 -22.48
CA SER A 465 40.39 1.31 -22.14
C SER A 465 41.92 1.23 -22.20
N SER A 466 42.56 2.32 -22.64
CA SER A 466 43.98 2.62 -22.44
C SER A 466 44.13 3.95 -21.67
N PRO A 467 45.34 4.35 -21.25
CA PRO A 467 45.56 5.68 -20.66
C PRO A 467 45.20 6.83 -21.61
N ASP A 468 45.40 6.63 -22.92
CA ASP A 468 45.24 7.66 -23.96
C ASP A 468 43.86 7.65 -24.63
N HIS A 469 43.08 6.57 -24.46
CA HIS A 469 41.74 6.41 -25.00
C HIS A 469 40.85 5.60 -24.06
N GLN A 470 39.76 6.19 -23.59
CA GLN A 470 38.68 5.48 -22.92
C GLN A 470 37.46 5.41 -23.87
N PRO A 471 36.70 4.30 -23.91
CA PRO A 471 35.43 4.27 -24.63
C PRO A 471 34.43 5.18 -23.88
N PRO A 472 33.57 5.95 -24.59
CA PRO A 472 32.65 6.88 -23.95
C PRO A 472 31.72 6.18 -22.95
N LEU A 473 31.58 6.76 -21.76
CA LEU A 473 30.74 6.24 -20.70
C LEU A 473 29.84 7.37 -20.20
N PHE A 474 28.71 7.52 -20.89
CA PHE A 474 27.67 8.47 -20.53
C PHE A 474 26.97 8.00 -19.26
N LEU A 475 27.06 8.82 -18.21
CA LEU A 475 26.38 8.62 -16.93
C LEU A 475 25.70 9.92 -16.52
N THR A 476 24.64 9.77 -15.72
CA THR A 476 23.87 10.90 -15.18
C THR A 476 24.65 11.59 -14.07
N GLU A 477 24.96 12.89 -14.21
CA GLU A 477 25.51 13.65 -13.07
C GLU A 477 24.48 13.70 -11.93
N THR A 478 24.93 13.34 -10.72
CA THR A 478 24.08 13.39 -9.51
C THR A 478 24.26 14.72 -8.77
N PRO A 479 23.31 15.14 -7.91
CA PRO A 479 23.52 16.28 -7.00
C PRO A 479 24.67 16.11 -5.99
N GLU A 480 25.25 14.91 -5.87
CA GLU A 480 26.48 14.66 -5.11
C GLU A 480 27.76 14.84 -5.96
N MET A 481 27.61 15.11 -7.27
CA MET A 481 28.66 15.26 -8.29
C MET A 481 28.70 16.67 -8.92
N ASP A 482 27.98 17.64 -8.37
CA ASP A 482 28.23 19.05 -8.70
C ASP A 482 29.65 19.48 -8.29
N LEU A 483 30.28 20.31 -9.13
CA LEU A 483 31.64 20.79 -8.90
C LEU A 483 31.70 21.98 -7.94
N ASP A 484 30.62 22.76 -7.85
CA ASP A 484 30.53 23.99 -7.06
C ASP A 484 30.01 23.73 -5.63
N GLU A 485 30.82 23.09 -4.78
CA GLU A 485 30.60 23.01 -3.32
C GLU A 485 30.56 24.40 -2.62
N LYS A 486 30.66 25.52 -3.37
CA LYS A 486 30.67 26.91 -2.89
C LYS A 486 29.41 27.73 -3.17
N ASN A 487 28.51 27.30 -4.08
CA ASN A 487 27.33 28.09 -4.49
C ASN A 487 25.99 27.50 -3.98
N LYS A 488 25.96 26.96 -2.76
CA LYS A 488 24.71 26.46 -2.14
C LYS A 488 23.79 27.54 -1.56
N ASP A 489 24.21 28.80 -1.58
CA ASP A 489 23.42 29.95 -1.09
C ASP A 489 22.57 30.63 -2.19
N THR A 490 22.60 30.14 -3.43
CA THR A 490 21.66 30.52 -4.49
C THR A 490 20.65 29.41 -4.73
N PRO A 491 19.32 29.69 -4.69
CA PRO A 491 18.32 28.68 -5.02
C PRO A 491 18.41 28.35 -6.51
N SER A 492 18.78 27.11 -6.83
CA SER A 492 18.57 26.56 -8.17
C SER A 492 17.08 26.63 -8.50
N GLU A 493 16.73 27.23 -9.63
CA GLU A 493 15.34 27.52 -10.01
C GLU A 493 14.47 26.27 -9.89
N THR A 494 13.53 26.30 -8.95
CA THR A 494 12.63 25.17 -8.71
C THR A 494 11.73 24.97 -9.91
N SER A 495 11.92 23.87 -10.65
CA SER A 495 10.93 23.38 -11.59
C SER A 495 9.59 23.21 -10.87
N GLU A 496 8.61 24.03 -11.24
CA GLU A 496 7.48 24.37 -10.37
C GLU A 496 6.61 23.14 -10.05
N ILE A 497 6.55 22.78 -8.77
CA ILE A 497 5.75 21.64 -8.29
C ILE A 497 4.24 22.01 -8.17
N ASP A 498 3.85 23.21 -8.61
CA ASP A 498 2.45 23.59 -8.85
C ASP A 498 1.74 22.69 -9.88
N GLY A 499 2.48 21.84 -10.60
CA GLY A 499 1.94 20.69 -11.35
C GLY A 499 1.18 19.64 -10.52
N LEU A 500 1.25 19.67 -9.18
CA LEU A 500 0.45 18.79 -8.29
C LEU A 500 -0.84 19.47 -7.81
N THR A 501 -0.79 20.73 -7.38
CA THR A 501 -1.97 21.51 -6.97
C THR A 501 -2.90 21.75 -8.15
N SER A 502 -2.37 22.06 -9.34
CA SER A 502 -3.15 22.18 -10.58
C SER A 502 -3.89 20.89 -10.97
N LYS A 503 -3.34 19.70 -10.66
CA LYS A 503 -3.97 18.40 -10.97
C LYS A 503 -5.15 18.02 -10.07
N GLU A 504 -5.21 18.49 -8.83
CA GLU A 504 -6.43 18.34 -8.04
C GLU A 504 -7.60 19.16 -8.64
N PHE A 505 -7.28 20.32 -9.21
CA PHE A 505 -8.24 21.22 -9.86
C PHE A 505 -8.36 21.04 -11.39
N GLU A 506 -7.67 20.07 -12.00
CA GLU A 506 -7.90 19.68 -13.40
C GLU A 506 -9.39 19.32 -13.60
N GLY A 507 -10.01 19.99 -14.57
CA GLY A 507 -11.43 19.88 -14.93
C GLY A 507 -12.39 20.83 -14.19
N PHE A 508 -11.93 21.67 -13.26
CA PHE A 508 -12.77 22.67 -12.58
C PHE A 508 -12.67 24.06 -13.23
N SER A 509 -13.82 24.76 -13.37
CA SER A 509 -13.81 26.22 -13.51
C SER A 509 -13.51 26.92 -12.18
N GLN A 510 -13.14 28.21 -12.20
CA GLN A 510 -12.86 28.98 -10.97
C GLN A 510 -14.03 28.96 -9.96
N ALA A 511 -15.27 29.06 -10.44
CA ALA A 511 -16.47 28.98 -9.61
C ALA A 511 -16.67 27.59 -8.98
N GLU A 512 -16.34 26.51 -9.72
CA GLU A 512 -16.46 25.14 -9.20
C GLU A 512 -15.33 24.79 -8.21
N THR A 513 -14.13 25.37 -8.40
CA THR A 513 -13.04 25.34 -7.41
C THR A 513 -13.44 26.05 -6.11
N GLN A 514 -14.14 27.18 -6.19
CA GLN A 514 -14.69 27.89 -5.03
C GLN A 514 -15.77 27.05 -4.32
N LEU A 515 -16.72 26.48 -5.08
CA LEU A 515 -17.73 25.54 -4.58
C LEU A 515 -17.10 24.35 -3.84
N TYR A 516 -16.06 23.73 -4.41
CA TYR A 516 -15.34 22.61 -3.76
C TYR A 516 -14.70 23.01 -2.43
N LYS A 517 -14.01 24.16 -2.38
CA LYS A 517 -13.41 24.69 -1.13
C LYS A 517 -14.47 24.95 -0.06
N MET A 518 -15.60 25.55 -0.42
CA MET A 518 -16.71 25.79 0.51
C MET A 518 -17.39 24.49 0.97
N LEU A 519 -17.48 23.47 0.10
CA LEU A 519 -18.01 22.15 0.48
C LEU A 519 -17.05 21.35 1.39
N ILE A 520 -15.72 21.59 1.32
CA ILE A 520 -14.76 21.07 2.32
C ILE A 520 -15.09 21.65 3.71
N GLU A 521 -15.35 22.95 3.83
CA GLU A 521 -15.71 23.55 5.11
C GLU A 521 -17.02 22.99 5.68
N GLU A 522 -18.05 22.84 4.85
CA GLU A 522 -19.34 22.24 5.26
C GLU A 522 -19.17 20.82 5.77
N ARG A 523 -18.34 20.01 5.09
CA ARG A 523 -17.97 18.67 5.54
C ARG A 523 -17.26 18.69 6.90
N ILE A 524 -16.35 19.64 7.14
CA ILE A 524 -15.67 19.81 8.43
C ILE A 524 -16.66 20.24 9.53
N LYS A 525 -17.60 21.15 9.24
CA LYS A 525 -18.66 21.57 10.19
C LYS A 525 -19.53 20.38 10.61
N LEU A 526 -19.99 19.56 9.65
CA LEU A 526 -20.78 18.34 9.91
C LEU A 526 -20.00 17.28 10.69
N ALA A 527 -18.73 17.06 10.35
CA ALA A 527 -17.87 16.11 11.03
C ALA A 527 -17.63 16.51 12.49
N ARG A 528 -17.34 17.79 12.75
CA ARG A 528 -17.21 18.33 14.12
C ARG A 528 -18.50 18.19 14.93
N ALA A 529 -19.66 18.48 14.33
CA ALA A 529 -20.96 18.33 14.99
C ALA A 529 -21.31 16.87 15.37
N THR A 530 -20.69 15.88 14.71
CA THR A 530 -20.88 14.44 15.00
C THR A 530 -19.67 13.78 15.69
N GLY A 531 -18.60 14.53 15.97
CA GLY A 531 -17.36 13.98 16.54
C GLY A 531 -16.59 13.03 15.60
N THR A 532 -16.89 13.04 14.30
CA THR A 532 -16.30 12.15 13.28
C THR A 532 -15.16 12.81 12.51
N ALA A 533 -14.47 12.06 11.67
CA ALA A 533 -13.46 12.58 10.75
C ALA A 533 -14.12 13.13 9.46
N PRO A 534 -13.64 14.24 8.85
CA PRO A 534 -14.24 14.80 7.64
C PRO A 534 -14.39 13.79 6.49
N TYR A 535 -13.36 12.98 6.23
CA TYR A 535 -13.39 11.95 5.19
C TYR A 535 -14.36 10.79 5.47
N ALA A 536 -14.73 10.56 6.75
CA ALA A 536 -15.71 9.54 7.14
C ALA A 536 -17.16 10.00 6.90
N VAL A 537 -17.40 11.32 6.81
CA VAL A 537 -18.67 11.87 6.31
C VAL A 537 -18.77 11.63 4.81
N CYS A 538 -17.79 12.10 4.02
CA CYS A 538 -17.63 11.70 2.60
C CYS A 538 -16.18 11.91 2.15
N GLY A 539 -15.66 11.02 1.28
CA GLY A 539 -14.30 11.11 0.76
C GLY A 539 -14.11 12.22 -0.29
N ASP A 540 -12.87 12.70 -0.45
CA ASP A 540 -12.52 13.84 -1.32
C ASP A 540 -12.98 13.62 -2.78
N GLN A 541 -12.83 12.40 -3.31
CA GLN A 541 -13.29 12.05 -4.67
C GLN A 541 -14.83 12.11 -4.81
N THR A 542 -15.58 11.72 -3.77
CA THR A 542 -17.04 11.87 -3.74
C THR A 542 -17.42 13.36 -3.64
N LEU A 543 -16.65 14.16 -2.89
CA LEU A 543 -16.85 15.60 -2.77
C LEU A 543 -16.56 16.35 -4.10
N LYS A 544 -15.51 15.95 -4.83
CA LYS A 544 -15.21 16.42 -6.20
C LYS A 544 -16.38 16.08 -7.14
N ARG A 545 -16.93 14.86 -7.07
CA ARG A 545 -18.12 14.48 -7.85
C ARG A 545 -19.38 15.29 -7.48
N ILE A 546 -19.65 15.52 -6.19
CA ILE A 546 -20.79 16.37 -5.76
C ILE A 546 -20.64 17.81 -6.28
N SER A 547 -19.42 18.36 -6.28
CA SER A 547 -19.13 19.71 -6.78
C SER A 547 -19.35 19.86 -8.29
N LEU A 548 -19.13 18.80 -9.06
CA LEU A 548 -19.36 18.75 -10.50
C LEU A 548 -20.83 18.48 -10.85
N THR A 549 -21.47 17.47 -10.24
CA THR A 549 -22.85 17.04 -10.55
C THR A 549 -23.92 17.95 -9.92
N ARG A 550 -23.57 18.76 -8.90
CA ARG A 550 -24.41 19.74 -8.18
C ARG A 550 -25.84 19.26 -7.89
N PRO A 551 -26.02 18.08 -7.25
CA PRO A 551 -27.31 17.42 -7.15
C PRO A 551 -28.34 18.27 -6.37
N SER A 552 -29.52 18.49 -6.96
CA SER A 552 -30.63 19.20 -6.32
C SER A 552 -31.58 18.29 -5.52
N THR A 553 -31.49 16.96 -5.73
CA THR A 553 -32.38 15.94 -5.15
C THR A 553 -31.62 14.80 -4.47
N LYS A 554 -32.28 14.11 -3.53
CA LYS A 554 -31.74 12.90 -2.88
C LYS A 554 -31.48 11.76 -3.88
N ALA A 555 -32.27 11.65 -4.95
CA ALA A 555 -32.10 10.64 -5.98
C ALA A 555 -30.80 10.84 -6.78
N ARG A 556 -30.52 12.07 -7.23
CA ARG A 556 -29.26 12.39 -7.91
C ARG A 556 -28.05 12.27 -6.97
N LEU A 557 -28.19 12.70 -5.70
CA LEU A 557 -27.15 12.49 -4.68
C LEU A 557 -26.86 10.99 -4.45
N ALA A 558 -27.88 10.12 -4.50
CA ALA A 558 -27.73 8.67 -4.33
C ALA A 558 -27.04 7.95 -5.50
N ASN A 559 -27.01 8.55 -6.69
CA ASN A 559 -26.32 7.98 -7.84
C ASN A 559 -24.80 8.23 -7.81
N ILE A 560 -24.31 9.16 -6.98
CA ILE A 560 -22.89 9.54 -6.88
C ILE A 560 -22.09 8.46 -6.13
N ASP A 561 -21.00 7.97 -6.73
CA ASP A 561 -20.20 6.90 -6.14
C ASP A 561 -19.53 7.34 -4.81
N GLY A 562 -19.63 6.45 -3.82
CA GLY A 562 -19.25 6.70 -2.42
C GLY A 562 -20.38 7.25 -1.53
N VAL A 563 -21.49 7.74 -2.10
CA VAL A 563 -22.70 8.03 -1.33
C VAL A 563 -23.44 6.72 -1.02
N ASN A 564 -23.84 6.53 0.24
CA ASN A 564 -24.59 5.36 0.69
C ASN A 564 -25.91 5.77 1.38
N GLN A 565 -26.82 4.82 1.60
CA GLN A 565 -28.13 5.09 2.21
C GLN A 565 -28.03 5.71 3.61
N HIS A 566 -26.99 5.37 4.39
CA HIS A 566 -26.77 5.93 5.72
C HIS A 566 -26.40 7.42 5.65
N PHE A 567 -25.52 7.80 4.71
CA PHE A 567 -25.19 9.20 4.42
C PHE A 567 -26.43 10.00 4.01
N ILE A 568 -27.25 9.46 3.10
CA ILE A 568 -28.49 10.13 2.65
C ILE A 568 -29.46 10.33 3.81
N LYS A 569 -29.54 9.37 4.75
CA LYS A 569 -30.42 9.42 5.91
C LYS A 569 -29.95 10.39 7.00
N LEU A 570 -28.63 10.51 7.25
CA LEU A 570 -28.07 11.38 8.28
C LEU A 570 -27.76 12.80 7.80
N TYR A 571 -27.14 12.93 6.63
CA TYR A 571 -26.55 14.18 6.14
C TYR A 571 -27.26 14.76 4.92
N GLY A 572 -28.01 13.95 4.17
CA GLY A 572 -28.53 14.30 2.84
C GLY A 572 -29.32 15.61 2.76
N ASP A 573 -30.23 15.89 3.71
CA ASP A 573 -31.00 17.14 3.70
C ASP A 573 -30.16 18.40 3.98
N ASN A 574 -29.13 18.28 4.84
CA ASN A 574 -28.22 19.38 5.11
C ASN A 574 -27.25 19.58 3.94
N PHE A 575 -26.68 18.49 3.40
CA PHE A 575 -25.74 18.55 2.29
C PHE A 575 -26.39 19.13 1.02
N LEU A 576 -27.63 18.74 0.71
CA LEU A 576 -28.39 19.32 -0.40
C LEU A 576 -28.70 20.80 -0.19
N ARG A 577 -28.93 21.25 1.04
CA ARG A 577 -29.16 22.68 1.35
C ARG A 577 -27.88 23.49 1.11
N SER A 578 -26.74 23.04 1.64
CA SER A 578 -25.46 23.71 1.44
C SER A 578 -25.02 23.71 -0.03
N VAL A 579 -25.18 22.58 -0.75
CA VAL A 579 -24.91 22.51 -2.21
C VAL A 579 -25.73 23.54 -2.99
N LYS A 580 -27.01 23.74 -2.65
CA LYS A 580 -27.84 24.77 -3.29
C LYS A 580 -27.35 26.18 -3.00
N GLN A 581 -27.23 26.54 -1.72
CA GLN A 581 -26.81 27.88 -1.31
C GLN A 581 -25.42 28.26 -1.84
N ILE A 582 -24.47 27.32 -1.88
CA ILE A 582 -23.13 27.57 -2.41
C ILE A 582 -23.13 27.64 -3.94
N SER A 583 -23.89 26.79 -4.64
CA SER A 583 -24.02 26.88 -6.11
C SER A 583 -24.65 28.20 -6.54
N GLU A 584 -25.70 28.65 -5.84
CA GLU A 584 -26.33 29.96 -6.01
C GLU A 584 -25.33 31.10 -5.79
N ALA A 585 -24.57 31.07 -4.68
CA ALA A 585 -23.52 32.06 -4.40
C ALA A 585 -22.37 32.08 -5.43
N CYS A 586 -22.08 30.94 -6.07
CA CYS A 586 -21.08 30.81 -7.12
C CYS A 586 -21.64 31.02 -8.55
N ASN A 587 -22.92 31.39 -8.70
CA ASN A 587 -23.64 31.51 -9.99
C ASN A 587 -23.61 30.23 -10.86
N LEU A 588 -23.58 29.05 -10.23
CA LEU A 588 -23.57 27.75 -10.89
C LEU A 588 -24.97 27.13 -10.95
N SER A 589 -25.35 26.60 -12.11
CA SER A 589 -26.58 25.83 -12.24
C SER A 589 -26.51 24.49 -11.48
N LEU A 590 -27.60 24.17 -10.79
CA LEU A 590 -27.82 22.85 -10.19
C LEU A 590 -28.02 21.79 -11.26
N ASP A 591 -27.85 20.53 -10.86
CA ASP A 591 -28.15 19.35 -11.68
C ASP A 591 -27.45 19.30 -13.05
N GLY A 592 -26.31 20.00 -13.18
CA GLY A 592 -25.45 19.93 -14.34
C GLY A 592 -25.08 18.49 -14.70
N ASN A 593 -25.01 18.20 -16.01
CA ASN A 593 -24.36 17.00 -16.50
C ASN A 593 -22.85 17.14 -16.23
N PRO A 594 -22.15 16.10 -15.76
CA PRO A 594 -20.69 16.13 -15.73
C PRO A 594 -20.21 16.26 -17.19
N THR A 595 -19.63 17.41 -17.52
CA THR A 595 -19.19 17.71 -18.90
C THR A 595 -18.18 16.66 -19.36
N SER A 596 -18.55 15.87 -20.38
CA SER A 596 -17.70 14.81 -20.94
C SER A 596 -16.56 15.36 -21.80
N GLN A 597 -15.69 16.17 -21.19
CA GLN A 597 -14.31 16.34 -21.63
C GLN A 597 -13.66 14.96 -21.44
N THR A 598 -13.43 14.13 -22.47
CA THR A 598 -12.73 14.46 -23.73
C THR A 598 -11.63 15.47 -23.46
N SER A 599 -10.52 14.94 -22.93
CA SER A 599 -9.27 15.67 -22.76
C SER A 599 -8.83 16.25 -24.10
N VAL A 600 -8.95 17.57 -24.25
CA VAL A 600 -8.29 18.29 -25.35
C VAL A 600 -6.79 18.22 -25.08
N PRO A 601 -5.98 17.57 -25.93
CA PRO A 601 -4.54 17.54 -25.70
C PRO A 601 -3.98 18.94 -25.95
N SER A 602 -3.32 19.52 -24.95
CA SER A 602 -2.43 20.66 -25.22
C SER A 602 -1.30 20.20 -26.17
N LYS A 603 -0.74 21.13 -26.95
CA LYS A 603 -0.03 20.82 -28.20
C LYS A 603 1.32 20.09 -28.01
N THR A 604 1.25 18.78 -27.88
CA THR A 604 2.36 17.84 -28.16
C THR A 604 1.98 16.98 -29.37
N LEU A 605 2.95 16.58 -30.19
CA LEU A 605 2.74 15.93 -31.49
C LEU A 605 1.87 14.65 -31.38
N THR A 606 0.74 14.63 -32.08
CA THR A 606 -0.27 13.58 -31.96
C THR A 606 0.10 12.32 -32.74
N VAL A 607 0.71 11.34 -32.05
CA VAL A 607 0.56 9.94 -32.44
C VAL A 607 -0.91 9.54 -32.26
N ARG A 608 -1.65 9.44 -33.36
CA ARG A 608 -3.04 8.98 -33.35
C ARG A 608 -3.10 7.52 -32.90
N SER A 609 -3.70 7.26 -31.74
CA SER A 609 -3.98 5.92 -31.23
C SER A 609 -5.13 5.27 -32.01
N ASN A 610 -4.82 4.74 -33.20
CA ASN A 610 -5.75 3.92 -34.00
C ASN A 610 -6.10 2.63 -33.25
N LYS A 611 -7.09 2.67 -32.35
CA LYS A 611 -7.84 1.48 -31.97
C LYS A 611 -8.63 1.03 -33.20
N LYS A 612 -8.14 -0.01 -33.88
CA LYS A 612 -8.95 -0.70 -34.89
C LYS A 612 -10.10 -1.41 -34.18
N LEU A 613 -11.29 -1.37 -34.77
CA LEU A 613 -12.38 -2.27 -34.40
C LEU A 613 -11.88 -3.71 -34.40
N THR A 614 -12.31 -4.54 -33.44
CA THR A 614 -11.96 -5.96 -33.48
C THR A 614 -12.61 -6.62 -34.69
N PRO A 615 -11.97 -7.62 -35.35
CA PRO A 615 -12.47 -8.19 -36.60
C PRO A 615 -13.94 -8.60 -36.54
N ALA A 616 -14.35 -9.31 -35.47
CA ALA A 616 -15.73 -9.76 -35.28
C ALA A 616 -16.78 -8.62 -35.15
N LYS A 617 -16.38 -7.41 -34.71
CA LYS A 617 -17.24 -6.22 -34.67
C LYS A 617 -17.35 -5.57 -36.04
N PHE A 618 -16.23 -5.44 -36.75
CA PHE A 618 -16.21 -4.89 -38.11
C PHE A 618 -16.96 -5.78 -39.09
N GLU A 619 -16.77 -7.10 -38.98
CA GLU A 619 -17.48 -8.11 -39.73
C GLU A 619 -18.99 -8.09 -39.44
N ALA A 620 -19.41 -7.99 -38.18
CA ALA A 620 -20.83 -7.87 -37.84
C ALA A 620 -21.45 -6.57 -38.37
N TRP A 621 -20.73 -5.45 -38.31
CA TRP A 621 -21.17 -4.19 -38.93
C TRP A 621 -21.24 -4.31 -40.45
N LYS A 622 -20.27 -4.95 -41.11
CA LYS A 622 -20.25 -5.15 -42.57
C LYS A 622 -21.41 -6.04 -43.02
N MET A 623 -21.60 -7.19 -42.36
CA MET A 623 -22.71 -8.11 -42.63
C MET A 623 -24.07 -7.43 -42.53
N TRP A 624 -24.21 -6.49 -41.61
CA TRP A 624 -25.43 -5.70 -41.46
C TRP A 624 -25.54 -4.58 -42.52
N HIS A 625 -24.51 -3.74 -42.65
CA HIS A 625 -24.56 -2.49 -43.42
C HIS A 625 -24.35 -2.67 -44.93
N GLU A 626 -23.42 -3.55 -45.33
CA GLU A 626 -23.06 -3.81 -46.73
C GLU A 626 -23.77 -5.05 -47.27
N ASP A 627 -23.75 -6.16 -46.52
CA ASP A 627 -24.31 -7.45 -46.97
C ASP A 627 -25.83 -7.60 -46.65
N GLY A 628 -26.43 -6.61 -46.00
CA GLY A 628 -27.89 -6.49 -45.83
C GLY A 628 -28.56 -7.38 -44.77
N LEU A 629 -27.80 -8.20 -44.03
CA LEU A 629 -28.33 -9.22 -43.12
C LEU A 629 -28.93 -8.63 -41.84
N THR A 630 -29.97 -9.27 -41.29
CA THR A 630 -30.60 -8.89 -40.02
C THR A 630 -29.76 -9.31 -38.80
N PHE A 631 -30.00 -8.72 -37.63
CA PHE A 631 -29.33 -9.15 -36.38
C PHE A 631 -29.43 -10.66 -36.11
N LYS A 632 -30.54 -11.29 -36.49
CA LYS A 632 -30.81 -12.73 -36.29
C LYS A 632 -29.98 -13.63 -37.22
N GLU A 633 -29.76 -13.21 -38.46
CA GLU A 633 -28.93 -13.95 -39.41
C GLU A 633 -27.45 -13.82 -39.06
N ILE A 634 -27.01 -12.63 -38.63
CA ILE A 634 -25.64 -12.37 -38.15
C ILE A 634 -25.36 -13.14 -36.85
N ALA A 635 -26.35 -13.26 -35.96
CA ALA A 635 -26.27 -14.03 -34.73
C ALA A 635 -26.05 -15.53 -34.98
N ASN A 636 -26.59 -16.07 -36.07
CA ASN A 636 -26.54 -17.48 -36.46
C ASN A 636 -25.68 -17.73 -37.71
N PHE A 637 -24.74 -16.82 -38.03
CA PHE A 637 -24.01 -16.83 -39.29
C PHE A 637 -23.18 -18.12 -39.47
N PRO A 638 -23.34 -18.90 -40.57
CA PRO A 638 -22.76 -20.23 -40.73
C PRO A 638 -21.23 -20.33 -40.60
N GLY A 639 -20.50 -19.24 -40.84
CA GLY A 639 -19.04 -19.19 -40.69
C GLY A 639 -18.52 -19.09 -39.25
N ARG A 640 -19.40 -19.02 -38.23
CA ARG A 640 -19.00 -18.87 -36.82
C ARG A 640 -19.00 -20.21 -36.09
N ALA A 641 -17.96 -20.47 -35.30
CA ALA A 641 -17.81 -21.70 -34.51
C ALA A 641 -18.88 -21.89 -33.42
N ALA A 642 -19.62 -20.83 -33.07
CA ALA A 642 -20.82 -20.88 -32.24
C ALA A 642 -21.75 -19.70 -32.56
N ALA A 643 -23.06 -19.91 -32.44
CA ALA A 643 -24.04 -18.83 -32.52
C ALA A 643 -23.92 -17.87 -31.31
N ILE A 644 -24.18 -16.59 -31.55
CA ILE A 644 -24.19 -15.55 -30.51
C ILE A 644 -25.62 -15.03 -30.29
N LYS A 645 -25.84 -14.22 -29.25
CA LYS A 645 -27.16 -13.59 -29.02
C LYS A 645 -27.33 -12.36 -29.92
N GLU A 646 -28.54 -12.12 -30.39
CA GLU A 646 -28.91 -10.90 -31.14
C GLU A 646 -28.55 -9.61 -30.39
N GLN A 647 -28.65 -9.63 -29.05
CA GLN A 647 -28.19 -8.55 -28.17
C GLN A 647 -26.69 -8.24 -28.31
N THR A 648 -25.85 -9.25 -28.57
CA THR A 648 -24.40 -9.09 -28.79
C THR A 648 -24.12 -8.51 -30.19
N VAL A 649 -24.93 -8.87 -31.20
CA VAL A 649 -24.86 -8.26 -32.54
C VAL A 649 -25.22 -6.77 -32.46
N LEU A 650 -26.32 -6.43 -31.76
CA LEU A 650 -26.73 -5.05 -31.49
C LEU A 650 -25.61 -4.25 -30.80
N GLU A 651 -24.94 -4.82 -29.81
CA GLU A 651 -23.80 -4.16 -29.15
C GLU A 651 -22.61 -3.92 -30.09
N TYR A 652 -22.26 -4.90 -30.95
CA TYR A 652 -21.17 -4.74 -31.93
C TYR A 652 -21.47 -3.63 -32.96
N ILE A 653 -22.73 -3.53 -33.40
CA ILE A 653 -23.17 -2.52 -34.37
C ILE A 653 -23.22 -1.12 -33.74
N LEU A 654 -23.69 -0.98 -32.49
CA LEU A 654 -23.61 0.29 -31.74
C LEU A 654 -22.16 0.72 -31.46
N GLU A 655 -21.25 -0.22 -31.21
CA GLU A 655 -19.83 0.10 -31.00
C GLU A 655 -19.14 0.53 -32.31
N ALA A 656 -19.48 -0.10 -33.44
CA ALA A 656 -19.04 0.36 -34.76
C ALA A 656 -19.50 1.79 -35.07
N ALA A 657 -20.71 2.19 -34.65
CA ALA A 657 -21.20 3.56 -34.79
C ALA A 657 -20.32 4.58 -34.05
N ARG A 658 -19.97 4.30 -32.78
CA ARG A 658 -19.13 5.21 -31.97
C ARG A 658 -17.72 5.38 -32.53
N GLU A 659 -17.18 4.32 -33.14
CA GLU A 659 -15.87 4.32 -33.79
C GLU A 659 -15.95 4.83 -35.26
N GLY A 660 -17.06 5.48 -35.64
CA GLY A 660 -17.18 6.27 -36.88
C GLY A 660 -17.62 5.51 -38.13
N CYS A 661 -18.08 4.26 -38.00
CA CYS A 661 -18.60 3.50 -39.14
C CYS A 661 -19.98 4.03 -39.58
N LYS A 662 -20.27 4.03 -40.89
CA LYS A 662 -21.55 4.53 -41.42
C LYS A 662 -22.73 3.72 -40.88
N MET A 663 -23.84 4.39 -40.58
CA MET A 663 -25.01 3.78 -39.95
C MET A 663 -26.29 4.20 -40.67
N ASN A 664 -27.13 3.24 -41.06
CA ASN A 664 -28.50 3.53 -41.52
C ASN A 664 -29.42 3.51 -40.30
N TRP A 665 -29.54 4.67 -39.63
CA TRP A 665 -30.30 4.78 -38.39
C TRP A 665 -31.79 4.41 -38.56
N THR A 666 -32.39 4.65 -39.73
CA THR A 666 -33.80 4.31 -39.99
C THR A 666 -34.00 2.81 -39.90
N ARG A 667 -33.22 2.03 -40.67
CA ARG A 667 -33.22 0.56 -40.61
C ARG A 667 -32.86 0.03 -39.23
N PHE A 668 -31.93 0.70 -38.52
CA PHE A 668 -31.56 0.31 -37.16
C PHE A 668 -32.73 0.51 -36.17
N CYS A 669 -33.51 1.58 -36.29
CA CYS A 669 -34.70 1.80 -35.47
C CYS A 669 -35.83 0.80 -35.78
N GLU A 670 -35.98 0.41 -37.05
CA GLU A 670 -36.92 -0.63 -37.49
C GLU A 670 -36.53 -2.01 -36.89
N GLU A 671 -35.29 -2.46 -37.07
CA GLU A 671 -34.82 -3.75 -36.52
C GLU A 671 -34.76 -3.78 -34.98
N THR A 672 -34.63 -2.64 -34.30
CA THR A 672 -34.68 -2.56 -32.82
C THR A 672 -36.06 -2.24 -32.25
N GLY A 673 -37.09 -2.01 -33.08
CA GLY A 673 -38.42 -1.60 -32.63
C GLY A 673 -38.42 -0.28 -31.84
N LEU A 674 -37.50 0.64 -32.14
CA LEU A 674 -37.38 1.93 -31.45
C LEU A 674 -38.35 2.94 -32.08
N THR A 675 -39.60 2.96 -31.62
CA THR A 675 -40.61 3.91 -32.11
C THR A 675 -40.41 5.31 -31.55
N ARG A 676 -40.96 6.33 -32.23
CA ARG A 676 -40.99 7.73 -31.77
C ARG A 676 -41.54 7.90 -30.35
N GLU A 677 -42.52 7.08 -29.96
CA GLU A 677 -43.08 7.08 -28.60
C GLU A 677 -42.05 6.59 -27.58
N THR A 678 -41.41 5.44 -27.82
CA THR A 678 -40.36 4.92 -26.93
C THR A 678 -39.16 5.87 -26.83
N PHE A 679 -38.79 6.55 -27.92
CA PHE A 679 -37.74 7.57 -27.95
C PHE A 679 -38.06 8.73 -27.00
N LEU A 680 -39.28 9.27 -27.05
CA LEU A 680 -39.76 10.34 -26.16
C LEU A 680 -39.91 9.85 -24.70
N SER A 681 -40.32 8.61 -24.47
CA SER A 681 -40.35 8.02 -23.12
C SER A 681 -38.94 7.94 -22.51
N ILE A 682 -37.95 7.44 -23.27
CA ILE A 682 -36.55 7.34 -22.83
C ILE A 682 -35.98 8.74 -22.53
N GLN A 683 -36.25 9.73 -23.39
CA GLN A 683 -35.88 11.13 -23.17
C GLN A 683 -36.46 11.70 -21.85
N ASN A 684 -37.72 11.41 -21.55
CA ASN A 684 -38.41 11.85 -20.33
C ASN A 684 -38.00 11.08 -19.05
N ALA A 685 -37.49 9.85 -19.17
CA ALA A 685 -36.85 9.15 -18.05
C ALA A 685 -35.47 9.76 -17.74
N ILE A 686 -34.65 9.97 -18.80
CA ILE A 686 -33.30 10.53 -18.69
C ILE A 686 -33.31 11.94 -18.06
N SER A 687 -34.28 12.80 -18.39
CA SER A 687 -34.37 14.14 -17.81
C SER A 687 -34.64 14.15 -16.28
N LYS A 688 -35.19 13.06 -15.72
CA LYS A 688 -35.39 12.90 -14.27
C LYS A 688 -34.17 12.31 -13.55
N VAL A 689 -33.57 11.25 -14.10
CA VAL A 689 -32.57 10.42 -13.38
C VAL A 689 -31.13 10.56 -13.87
N GLY A 690 -30.91 11.24 -15.00
CA GLY A 690 -29.62 11.37 -15.66
C GLY A 690 -29.25 10.17 -16.55
N THR A 691 -28.17 10.31 -17.31
CA THR A 691 -27.66 9.26 -18.23
C THR A 691 -26.68 8.28 -17.59
N GLU A 692 -26.15 8.58 -16.40
CA GLU A 692 -24.95 7.91 -15.83
C GLU A 692 -25.11 6.41 -15.60
N LYS A 693 -26.32 5.92 -15.27
CA LYS A 693 -26.57 4.52 -14.90
C LYS A 693 -27.87 4.02 -15.55
N LEU A 694 -27.78 2.95 -16.36
CA LEU A 694 -28.92 2.40 -17.12
C LEU A 694 -30.07 1.87 -16.26
N LYS A 695 -29.78 1.36 -15.05
CA LYS A 695 -30.80 0.74 -14.18
C LYS A 695 -31.85 1.76 -13.69
N PRO A 696 -31.48 2.93 -13.10
CA PRO A 696 -32.42 4.01 -12.83
C PRO A 696 -33.31 4.41 -14.02
N ILE A 697 -32.74 4.53 -15.23
CA ILE A 697 -33.49 4.87 -16.44
C ILE A 697 -34.55 3.80 -16.73
N LYS A 698 -34.19 2.51 -16.64
CA LYS A 698 -35.15 1.41 -16.81
C LYS A 698 -36.23 1.35 -15.72
N THR A 699 -35.95 1.78 -14.48
CA THR A 699 -36.98 1.82 -13.42
C THR A 699 -38.08 2.86 -13.68
N GLU A 700 -37.78 3.93 -14.42
CA GLU A 700 -38.75 4.98 -14.82
C GLU A 700 -39.50 4.64 -16.13
N LEU A 701 -39.21 3.49 -16.76
CA LEU A 701 -39.76 3.10 -18.06
C LEU A 701 -40.64 1.84 -17.95
N PRO A 702 -41.70 1.70 -18.78
CA PRO A 702 -42.51 0.48 -18.88
C PRO A 702 -41.66 -0.78 -19.11
N GLU A 703 -42.15 -1.95 -18.69
CA GLU A 703 -41.38 -3.22 -18.73
C GLU A 703 -40.97 -3.61 -20.15
N GLU A 704 -41.76 -3.20 -21.14
CA GLU A 704 -41.61 -3.45 -22.58
C GLU A 704 -40.35 -2.80 -23.18
N ILE A 705 -39.89 -1.66 -22.65
CA ILE A 705 -38.75 -0.92 -23.22
C ILE A 705 -37.43 -1.59 -22.80
N SER A 706 -36.76 -2.23 -23.75
CA SER A 706 -35.54 -3.01 -23.50
C SER A 706 -34.32 -2.13 -23.19
N TYR A 707 -33.33 -2.72 -22.50
CA TYR A 707 -31.99 -2.10 -22.36
C TYR A 707 -31.30 -1.88 -23.71
N GLY A 708 -31.69 -2.61 -24.77
CA GLY A 708 -31.21 -2.39 -26.14
C GLY A 708 -31.69 -1.05 -26.70
N GLN A 709 -32.98 -0.75 -26.57
CA GLN A 709 -33.57 0.54 -27.00
C GLN A 709 -33.00 1.73 -26.20
N ILE A 710 -32.71 1.58 -24.90
CA ILE A 710 -32.03 2.63 -24.12
C ILE A 710 -30.60 2.86 -24.61
N LYS A 711 -29.83 1.80 -24.92
CA LYS A 711 -28.49 1.92 -25.52
C LYS A 711 -28.54 2.52 -26.93
N ALA A 712 -29.54 2.16 -27.73
CA ALA A 712 -29.76 2.73 -29.07
C ALA A 712 -29.98 4.25 -28.99
N TYR A 713 -30.93 4.71 -28.16
CA TYR A 713 -31.19 6.12 -27.92
C TYR A 713 -29.91 6.90 -27.53
N LEU A 714 -29.14 6.39 -26.56
CA LEU A 714 -27.90 7.05 -26.12
C LEU A 714 -26.87 7.16 -27.25
N THR A 715 -26.73 6.13 -28.06
CA THR A 715 -25.78 6.12 -29.20
C THR A 715 -26.24 7.02 -30.35
N MET A 716 -27.56 7.15 -30.56
CA MET A 716 -28.14 8.12 -31.50
C MET A 716 -27.87 9.56 -31.07
N GLN A 717 -27.97 9.86 -29.76
CA GLN A 717 -27.61 11.17 -29.21
C GLN A 717 -26.10 11.45 -29.34
N GLU A 718 -25.24 10.47 -29.06
CA GLU A 718 -23.78 10.55 -29.30
C GLU A 718 -23.46 10.83 -30.79
N ALA A 719 -24.25 10.28 -31.72
CA ALA A 719 -24.12 10.48 -33.16
C ALA A 719 -24.87 11.72 -33.72
N GLY A 720 -25.50 12.54 -32.86
CA GLY A 720 -26.22 13.76 -33.27
C GLY A 720 -27.55 13.53 -34.01
N VAL A 721 -28.17 12.36 -33.86
CA VAL A 721 -29.40 11.99 -34.58
C VAL A 721 -30.66 12.46 -33.83
N SER A 722 -31.43 13.36 -34.44
CA SER A 722 -32.70 13.90 -33.93
C SER A 722 -33.89 12.96 -34.18
N ALA A 723 -35.00 13.17 -33.45
CA ALA A 723 -36.27 12.45 -33.63
C ALA A 723 -36.98 12.75 -34.97
N GLU A 724 -36.44 13.67 -35.78
CA GLU A 724 -36.87 13.94 -37.16
C GLU A 724 -36.74 12.73 -38.09
N LEU A 725 -35.90 11.75 -37.74
CA LEU A 725 -35.74 10.49 -38.46
C LEU A 725 -37.06 9.70 -38.63
N PHE A 726 -38.04 9.92 -37.75
CA PHE A 726 -39.34 9.24 -37.72
C PHE A 726 -40.46 9.99 -38.47
N SER A 727 -40.14 10.79 -39.49
CA SER A 727 -41.10 11.73 -40.12
C SER A 727 -41.60 11.37 -41.52
N SER A 728 -41.10 10.29 -42.15
CA SER A 728 -41.19 10.11 -43.61
C SER A 728 -41.98 8.89 -44.10
N THR A 729 -43.21 8.64 -43.61
CA THR A 729 -44.19 7.74 -44.29
C THR A 729 -45.65 8.05 -43.92
N SER A 730 -46.37 8.73 -44.83
CA SER A 730 -47.83 8.57 -44.98
C SER A 730 -48.31 9.14 -46.32
N GLU A 731 -48.91 8.29 -47.15
CA GLU A 731 -49.83 8.61 -48.26
C GLU A 731 -49.44 9.68 -49.30
N GLN A 732 -49.07 9.21 -50.50
CA GLN A 732 -49.70 9.71 -51.73
C GLN A 732 -49.70 8.65 -52.82
N SER A 733 -50.78 8.61 -53.60
CA SER A 733 -51.06 7.62 -54.65
C SER A 733 -51.32 8.27 -56.01
N CYS A 734 -51.50 7.44 -57.04
CA CYS A 734 -52.03 7.74 -58.39
C CYS A 734 -51.05 8.09 -59.53
N ASN A 735 -50.84 7.08 -60.39
CA ASN A 735 -50.90 7.12 -61.88
C ASN A 735 -49.73 7.70 -62.71
N GLY A 736 -49.54 7.13 -63.92
CA GLY A 736 -48.48 7.46 -64.90
C GLY A 736 -47.31 6.47 -64.82
N ASP A 737 -47.37 5.24 -65.35
CA ASP A 737 -47.68 4.75 -66.72
C ASP A 737 -46.46 4.78 -67.67
N GLU A 738 -46.44 3.85 -68.64
CA GLU A 738 -45.42 3.58 -69.67
C GLU A 738 -43.97 3.28 -69.23
N CYS A 739 -43.67 1.98 -69.12
CA CYS A 739 -42.33 1.41 -69.29
C CYS A 739 -41.95 1.38 -70.78
N LEU A 740 -40.68 1.65 -71.15
CA LEU A 740 -39.99 1.01 -72.28
C LEU A 740 -38.48 1.32 -72.32
N THR A 741 -37.74 0.59 -73.18
CA THR A 741 -36.27 0.55 -73.38
C THR A 741 -35.46 -0.04 -72.20
N GLU A 742 -34.50 -0.95 -72.40
CA GLU A 742 -34.07 -1.66 -73.62
C GLU A 742 -33.43 -3.03 -73.31
N ILE A 743 -33.53 -3.97 -74.26
CA ILE A 743 -32.59 -5.05 -74.65
C ILE A 743 -31.67 -5.60 -73.51
N SER A 744 -31.94 -6.75 -72.87
CA SER A 744 -32.01 -8.15 -73.34
C SER A 744 -30.66 -8.85 -73.66
N GLU A 745 -30.48 -10.05 -73.08
CA GLU A 745 -29.62 -11.17 -73.50
C GLU A 745 -28.11 -10.95 -73.78
N ILE A 746 -27.25 -11.70 -73.07
CA ILE A 746 -26.12 -12.45 -73.69
C ILE A 746 -25.55 -13.53 -72.73
N VAL A 747 -25.39 -14.76 -73.24
CA VAL A 747 -24.55 -15.90 -72.77
C VAL A 747 -24.66 -16.31 -71.27
N GLN A 748 -25.31 -17.42 -70.86
CA GLN A 748 -25.14 -18.87 -71.18
C GLN A 748 -23.91 -19.60 -70.59
N ASN A 749 -24.21 -20.66 -69.81
CA ASN A 749 -23.39 -21.87 -69.53
C ASN A 749 -22.07 -21.64 -68.75
N SER A 750 -21.53 -22.56 -67.92
CA SER A 750 -21.50 -24.03 -68.09
C SER A 750 -21.20 -24.81 -66.78
N ILE A 751 -21.79 -26.02 -66.65
CA ILE A 751 -21.13 -27.30 -66.27
C ILE A 751 -20.48 -27.48 -64.86
N ILE A 752 -21.07 -28.40 -64.08
CA ILE A 752 -20.51 -29.27 -63.01
C ILE A 752 -19.88 -30.54 -63.64
N PRO A 753 -19.12 -31.46 -62.96
CA PRO A 753 -18.74 -31.59 -61.53
C PRO A 753 -17.25 -31.99 -61.29
N SER A 754 -16.87 -32.39 -60.07
CA SER A 754 -16.20 -33.69 -59.71
C SER A 754 -15.73 -33.66 -58.24
N ASP A 755 -16.18 -34.58 -57.37
CA ASP A 755 -15.54 -35.85 -56.93
C ASP A 755 -14.31 -35.65 -56.02
N VAL A 756 -14.02 -36.44 -54.98
CA VAL A 756 -14.12 -37.92 -54.84
C VAL A 756 -14.54 -38.36 -53.41
N GLN A 757 -15.12 -39.57 -53.35
CA GLN A 757 -15.30 -40.57 -52.27
C GLN A 757 -14.48 -40.42 -50.95
N GLY A 758 -14.86 -40.99 -49.80
CA GLY A 758 -15.95 -41.94 -49.48
C GLY A 758 -15.53 -42.92 -48.35
N ASP A 759 -16.48 -43.70 -47.81
CA ASP A 759 -16.35 -44.80 -46.82
C ASP A 759 -15.75 -44.50 -45.42
N ASP A 760 -15.98 -45.30 -44.36
CA ASP A 760 -17.22 -45.93 -43.83
C ASP A 760 -16.96 -46.41 -42.36
N GLY A 761 -17.99 -46.84 -41.61
CA GLY A 761 -17.86 -47.45 -40.25
C GLY A 761 -18.35 -46.58 -39.07
N ILE A 762 -19.31 -46.91 -38.17
CA ILE A 762 -19.98 -48.17 -37.75
C ILE A 762 -19.02 -49.09 -36.91
N VAL A 763 -19.25 -49.42 -35.62
CA VAL A 763 -20.35 -49.08 -34.66
C VAL A 763 -20.01 -49.34 -33.16
N GLU A 764 -20.77 -48.70 -32.26
CA GLU A 764 -21.08 -49.02 -30.83
C GLU A 764 -20.01 -49.09 -29.71
N ALA A 765 -20.54 -49.08 -28.47
CA ALA A 765 -19.84 -49.14 -27.18
C ALA A 765 -20.12 -50.49 -26.47
N PRO A 766 -19.72 -50.65 -25.19
CA PRO A 766 -20.69 -51.23 -24.25
C PRO A 766 -20.71 -50.61 -22.85
N VAL A 767 -21.77 -50.96 -22.11
CA VAL A 767 -21.98 -50.76 -20.66
C VAL A 767 -22.44 -52.11 -20.08
N ILE A 768 -22.20 -52.42 -18.79
CA ILE A 768 -23.08 -53.16 -17.83
C ILE A 768 -22.31 -53.78 -16.62
N THR A 769 -23.06 -53.93 -15.51
CA THR A 769 -22.82 -54.47 -14.12
C THR A 769 -21.97 -55.75 -13.95
N GLY A 770 -21.53 -56.20 -12.76
CA GLY A 770 -21.63 -55.67 -11.37
C GLY A 770 -21.76 -56.76 -10.27
N ILE A 771 -21.67 -56.36 -8.98
CA ILE A 771 -22.16 -57.03 -7.73
C ILE A 771 -21.52 -58.37 -7.22
N ASN A 772 -21.29 -58.40 -5.88
CA ASN A 772 -21.28 -59.51 -4.87
C ASN A 772 -19.96 -60.03 -4.24
N GLY A 773 -20.05 -60.35 -2.94
CA GLY A 773 -19.08 -61.16 -2.17
C GLY A 773 -18.76 -60.63 -0.75
N ALA A 774 -18.88 -61.47 0.30
CA ALA A 774 -18.54 -61.11 1.69
C ALA A 774 -18.18 -62.32 2.57
N SER A 775 -17.17 -62.20 3.44
CA SER A 775 -16.97 -63.04 4.64
C SER A 775 -15.88 -62.51 5.60
N SER A 776 -16.01 -62.85 6.88
CA SER A 776 -14.98 -62.82 7.94
C SER A 776 -14.87 -64.28 8.52
N PRO A 777 -14.13 -64.67 9.60
CA PRO A 777 -13.94 -63.97 10.90
C PRO A 777 -12.58 -64.19 11.64
N GLY A 778 -12.43 -63.67 12.88
CA GLY A 778 -11.69 -64.40 13.95
C GLY A 778 -10.83 -63.64 14.99
N LYS A 779 -11.41 -63.36 16.19
CA LYS A 779 -10.86 -63.57 17.58
C LYS A 779 -9.56 -62.86 18.05
N THR A 780 -9.27 -62.56 19.34
CA THR A 780 -9.92 -62.80 20.67
C THR A 780 -9.38 -61.82 21.77
N GLU A 781 -10.18 -61.54 22.83
CA GLU A 781 -9.84 -61.23 24.28
C GLU A 781 -8.69 -60.26 24.67
N GLY A 782 -8.64 -59.54 25.82
CA GLY A 782 -9.50 -59.29 27.01
C GLY A 782 -8.86 -58.14 27.86
N ALA A 783 -9.59 -57.23 28.53
CA ALA A 783 -10.14 -57.27 29.91
C ALA A 783 -9.22 -56.76 31.07
N GLU A 784 -9.71 -55.76 31.84
CA GLU A 784 -9.29 -55.31 33.21
C GLU A 784 -7.84 -54.77 33.46
N SER A 785 -7.48 -54.15 34.62
CA SER A 785 -8.13 -53.08 35.42
C SER A 785 -7.11 -52.38 36.38
N HIS A 786 -7.50 -51.24 37.01
CA HIS A 786 -7.00 -50.59 38.26
C HIS A 786 -5.56 -50.81 38.82
N LEU A 787 -4.80 -49.71 39.10
CA LEU A 787 -4.48 -49.17 40.46
C LEU A 787 -3.49 -47.97 40.50
N LEU A 788 -3.26 -47.44 41.72
CA LEU A 788 -2.43 -46.27 42.10
C LEU A 788 -1.06 -46.67 42.68
N THR A 789 -0.05 -45.76 42.68
CA THR A 789 0.77 -45.41 43.88
C THR A 789 1.79 -44.28 43.62
N GLU A 790 2.28 -43.64 44.70
CA GLU A 790 3.30 -42.58 44.71
C GLU A 790 4.72 -43.13 45.01
N GLY A 791 5.77 -42.32 44.81
CA GLY A 791 7.16 -42.67 45.21
C GLY A 791 8.15 -41.48 45.19
N SER A 792 8.89 -41.26 46.29
CA SER A 792 9.58 -39.99 46.59
C SER A 792 11.13 -40.04 46.56
N ARG A 793 11.74 -38.90 46.20
CA ARG A 793 13.03 -38.29 46.63
C ARG A 793 14.33 -39.13 46.80
N LYS A 794 15.47 -38.56 46.35
CA LYS A 794 16.73 -38.41 47.14
C LYS A 794 17.73 -37.40 46.54
N GLU A 795 18.81 -37.07 47.27
CA GLU A 795 19.70 -35.90 47.10
C GLU A 795 21.22 -36.23 47.25
N ALA A 796 22.12 -35.41 46.66
CA ALA A 796 23.54 -35.08 47.01
C ALA A 796 24.13 -34.16 45.89
N ALA A 797 24.94 -33.09 46.04
CA ALA A 797 26.01 -32.62 46.98
C ALA A 797 27.44 -33.15 46.67
N SER A 798 28.56 -32.38 46.71
CA SER A 798 28.82 -30.91 46.73
C SER A 798 29.69 -30.46 45.51
N SER A 799 30.76 -29.63 45.42
CA SER A 799 31.73 -28.88 46.30
C SER A 799 32.42 -27.72 45.49
N GLU A 800 33.51 -27.01 45.88
CA GLU A 800 33.76 -26.00 46.95
C GLU A 800 35.03 -25.10 46.62
N GLY A 801 35.09 -23.82 47.06
CA GLY A 801 36.31 -22.96 47.18
C GLY A 801 36.69 -21.94 46.05
N ASP A 802 37.42 -20.82 46.27
CA ASP A 802 37.80 -20.12 47.54
C ASP A 802 38.27 -18.62 47.38
N LEU A 803 38.42 -17.92 48.53
CA LEU A 803 38.69 -16.50 48.91
C LEU A 803 39.71 -15.56 48.18
N LEU A 804 39.50 -14.22 48.29
CA LEU A 804 40.33 -13.23 49.06
C LEU A 804 39.86 -11.74 49.00
N ILE A 805 40.29 -10.88 49.97
CA ILE A 805 39.83 -9.47 50.19
C ILE A 805 40.99 -8.51 50.59
N PRO A 806 40.97 -7.20 50.23
CA PRO A 806 41.04 -6.08 51.21
C PRO A 806 40.40 -4.72 50.74
N THR A 807 40.31 -3.58 51.48
CA THR A 807 39.87 -3.17 52.84
C THR A 807 39.67 -1.61 52.89
N LYS A 808 38.96 -1.04 53.91
CA LYS A 808 38.96 0.40 54.40
C LYS A 808 38.07 1.43 53.62
N ARG A 809 37.49 2.49 54.23
CA ARG A 809 37.53 3.03 55.63
C ARG A 809 36.36 4.00 56.00
N GLN A 810 35.81 3.86 57.22
CA GLN A 810 35.22 4.89 58.16
C GLN A 810 34.06 5.82 57.71
N ARG A 811 33.24 6.46 58.60
CA ARG A 811 32.62 6.15 59.94
C ARG A 811 32.01 7.44 60.52
N VAL A 812 30.70 7.48 60.80
CA VAL A 812 30.03 8.37 61.79
C VAL A 812 28.85 7.58 62.42
N GLU A 813 28.44 7.92 63.64
CA GLU A 813 27.48 7.17 64.48
C GLU A 813 26.26 8.02 64.87
N ALA A 814 25.09 7.40 65.01
CA ALA A 814 24.06 7.74 66.00
C ALA A 814 23.03 6.59 66.12
N ALA A 815 22.49 6.37 67.32
CA ALA A 815 21.64 5.22 67.66
C ALA A 815 20.15 5.41 67.28
N GLU A 816 19.44 4.29 67.09
CA GLU A 816 18.32 3.90 67.96
C GLU A 816 18.01 2.39 67.84
N GLY A 817 17.17 1.85 68.72
CA GLY A 817 17.14 0.41 69.05
C GLY A 817 16.46 -0.52 68.04
N GLU A 818 17.03 -1.72 67.85
CA GLU A 818 16.51 -2.75 66.96
C GLU A 818 15.16 -3.32 67.42
N ILE A 819 14.12 -3.03 66.64
CA ILE A 819 13.01 -3.97 66.45
C ILE A 819 13.24 -4.61 65.09
N PHE A 820 13.61 -5.89 65.06
CA PHE A 820 13.70 -6.68 63.82
C PHE A 820 12.30 -6.83 63.20
N ARG A 821 11.90 -5.82 62.41
CA ARG A 821 10.75 -5.90 61.54
C ARG A 821 11.12 -6.80 60.37
N ILE A 822 10.36 -7.88 60.20
CA ILE A 822 10.40 -8.66 58.97
C ILE A 822 9.82 -7.77 57.87
N LEU A 823 10.60 -7.56 56.81
CA LEU A 823 10.23 -6.72 55.67
C LEU A 823 10.05 -7.59 54.43
N ASP A 824 8.83 -7.59 53.89
CA ASP A 824 8.51 -8.29 52.65
C ASP A 824 8.73 -7.39 51.42
N ALA A 825 9.25 -8.01 50.37
CA ALA A 825 9.47 -7.39 49.08
C ALA A 825 8.14 -7.33 48.30
N THR A 826 7.68 -6.11 48.03
CA THR A 826 6.57 -5.80 47.13
C THR A 826 7.05 -4.78 46.10
N GLU A 827 6.30 -4.61 45.02
CA GLU A 827 6.62 -3.63 43.96
C GLU A 827 6.80 -2.23 44.56
N GLU A 828 5.85 -1.80 45.39
CA GLU A 828 5.91 -0.50 46.07
C GLU A 828 7.03 -0.41 47.13
N SER A 829 7.35 -1.50 47.86
CA SER A 829 8.39 -1.44 48.89
C SER A 829 9.79 -1.37 48.27
N ILE A 830 10.08 -2.14 47.22
CA ILE A 830 11.34 -2.04 46.46
C ILE A 830 11.48 -0.65 45.84
N LEU A 831 10.47 -0.16 45.12
CA LEU A 831 10.54 1.13 44.42
C LEU A 831 10.64 2.32 45.39
N ASN A 832 10.00 2.27 46.56
CA ASN A 832 10.16 3.31 47.57
C ASN A 832 11.50 3.23 48.32
N TRP A 833 12.11 2.04 48.43
CA TRP A 833 13.44 1.91 49.02
C TRP A 833 14.56 2.37 48.07
N LEU A 834 14.50 1.99 46.79
CA LEU A 834 15.50 2.37 45.77
C LEU A 834 15.58 3.90 45.54
N LYS A 835 14.51 4.66 45.81
CA LYS A 835 14.52 6.14 45.78
C LYS A 835 15.54 6.79 46.72
N ASN A 836 16.09 6.05 47.68
CA ASN A 836 17.08 6.56 48.64
C ASN A 836 18.53 6.29 48.19
N PHE A 837 18.73 5.68 47.02
CA PHE A 837 20.04 5.19 46.54
C PHE A 837 20.27 5.54 45.07
N ASP A 838 20.59 6.81 44.79
CA ASP A 838 20.92 7.29 43.44
C ASP A 838 22.05 6.47 42.78
N ASP A 839 23.04 6.02 43.56
CA ASP A 839 24.14 5.19 43.10
C ASP A 839 23.76 3.72 42.80
N GLY A 840 22.57 3.28 43.20
CA GLY A 840 22.04 1.94 42.98
C GLY A 840 22.45 0.93 44.05
N VAL A 841 21.80 -0.23 44.03
CA VAL A 841 21.81 -1.20 45.12
C VAL A 841 22.06 -2.62 44.58
N THR A 842 22.86 -3.44 45.26
CA THR A 842 23.12 -4.83 44.83
C THR A 842 21.98 -5.76 45.23
N LEU A 843 21.96 -6.98 44.66
CA LEU A 843 21.05 -8.03 45.12
C LEU A 843 21.28 -8.39 46.60
N SER A 844 22.52 -8.28 47.10
CA SER A 844 22.85 -8.62 48.49
C SER A 844 22.19 -7.66 49.48
N ASP A 845 22.26 -6.35 49.20
CA ASP A 845 21.68 -5.34 50.09
C ASP A 845 20.14 -5.40 50.06
N LEU A 846 19.56 -5.74 48.90
CA LEU A 846 18.12 -6.00 48.75
C LEU A 846 17.66 -7.24 49.55
N LEU A 847 18.47 -8.30 49.60
CA LEU A 847 18.21 -9.49 50.43
C LEU A 847 18.34 -9.21 51.93
N GLU A 848 19.32 -8.40 52.32
CA GLU A 848 19.54 -8.00 53.71
C GLU A 848 18.42 -7.08 54.23
N HIS A 849 17.90 -6.18 53.37
CA HIS A 849 16.79 -5.31 53.71
C HIS A 849 15.42 -6.03 53.71
N PHE A 850 15.10 -6.80 52.66
CA PHE A 850 13.82 -7.50 52.51
C PHE A 850 13.87 -8.93 53.07
N ASN A 851 14.32 -9.05 54.31
CA ASN A 851 14.59 -10.31 55.02
C ASN A 851 13.39 -11.26 55.21
N GLY A 852 12.14 -10.83 54.93
CA GLY A 852 10.98 -11.72 54.89
C GLY A 852 10.84 -12.51 53.59
N SER A 853 11.43 -12.02 52.51
CA SER A 853 11.27 -12.55 51.17
C SER A 853 12.46 -13.40 50.72
N ASN A 854 12.18 -14.62 50.26
CA ASN A 854 13.20 -15.50 49.72
C ASN A 854 13.78 -14.96 48.40
N GLU A 855 15.06 -15.29 48.14
CA GLU A 855 15.81 -14.81 46.97
C GLU A 855 15.10 -15.05 45.64
N LYS A 856 14.44 -16.20 45.46
CA LYS A 856 13.75 -16.51 44.21
C LYS A 856 12.52 -15.63 43.98
N SER A 857 11.78 -15.31 45.05
CA SER A 857 10.68 -14.33 44.97
C SER A 857 11.22 -12.92 44.67
N LEU A 858 12.29 -12.50 45.34
CA LEU A 858 12.91 -11.19 45.16
C LEU A 858 13.47 -11.00 43.74
N VAL A 859 14.20 -11.99 43.21
CA VAL A 859 14.74 -11.97 41.84
C VAL A 859 13.63 -11.97 40.79
N ASN A 860 12.57 -12.78 40.97
CA ASN A 860 11.41 -12.72 40.07
C ASN A 860 10.77 -11.32 40.05
N LEU A 861 10.65 -10.68 41.22
CA LEU A 861 10.05 -9.36 41.37
C LEU A 861 10.94 -8.26 40.74
N LEU A 862 12.27 -8.35 40.91
CA LEU A 862 13.22 -7.45 40.24
C LEU A 862 13.20 -7.62 38.72
N CYS A 863 13.11 -8.86 38.20
CA CYS A 863 12.96 -9.10 36.77
C CYS A 863 11.62 -8.59 36.21
N TYR A 864 10.56 -8.60 37.00
CA TYR A 864 9.28 -7.98 36.64
C TYR A 864 9.40 -6.44 36.59
N LEU A 865 9.97 -5.82 37.62
CA LEU A 865 10.16 -4.36 37.67
C LEU A 865 11.16 -3.84 36.60
N GLU A 866 12.14 -4.66 36.19
CA GLU A 866 13.04 -4.38 35.06
C GLU A 866 12.32 -4.56 33.71
N GLY A 867 11.36 -5.49 33.62
CA GLY A 867 10.48 -5.67 32.46
C GLY A 867 9.44 -4.56 32.25
N GLU A 868 8.91 -4.00 33.34
CA GLU A 868 8.00 -2.84 33.34
C GLU A 868 8.74 -1.48 33.26
N PHE A 869 10.07 -1.50 33.09
CA PHE A 869 10.93 -0.30 33.02
C PHE A 869 10.82 0.65 34.23
N LEU A 870 10.55 0.11 35.41
CA LEU A 870 10.51 0.86 36.67
C LEU A 870 11.88 0.89 37.39
N ILE A 871 12.73 -0.10 37.09
CA ILE A 871 14.14 -0.16 37.48
C ILE A 871 15.01 -0.57 36.29
N TYR A 872 16.32 -0.34 36.38
CA TYR A 872 17.31 -0.89 35.45
C TYR A 872 18.54 -1.41 36.17
N ARG A 873 19.18 -2.46 35.63
CA ARG A 873 20.43 -2.99 36.18
C ARG A 873 21.67 -2.52 35.39
N LYS A 874 22.59 -1.84 36.07
CA LYS A 874 23.88 -1.37 35.52
C LYS A 874 25.03 -1.83 36.40
N SER A 875 25.98 -2.58 35.84
CA SER A 875 27.14 -3.12 36.58
C SER A 875 26.75 -3.89 37.85
N ASN A 876 25.71 -4.73 37.76
CA ASN A 876 25.10 -5.50 38.86
C ASN A 876 24.43 -4.68 40.00
N LEU A 877 24.29 -3.36 39.82
CA LEU A 877 23.49 -2.50 40.69
C LEU A 877 22.11 -2.26 40.05
N TYR A 878 21.03 -2.45 40.81
CA TYR A 878 19.68 -2.04 40.46
C TYR A 878 19.48 -0.56 40.82
N LYS A 879 18.91 0.21 39.90
CA LYS A 879 18.59 1.63 40.06
C LYS A 879 17.15 1.89 39.67
N LEU A 880 16.51 2.90 40.27
CA LEU A 880 15.28 3.45 39.73
C LEU A 880 15.55 4.05 38.33
N MET A 881 14.57 3.97 37.42
CA MET A 881 14.61 4.61 36.09
C MET A 881 14.37 6.12 36.16
#